data_AF-A0AAE0VP71-F1
#
_entry.id   AF-A0AAE0VP71-F1
#
_cell.length_a   1.000
_cell.length_b   1.000
_cell.length_c   1.000
_cell.angle_alpha   90.00
_cell.angle_beta   90.00
_cell.angle_gamma   90.00
#
_symmetry.space_group_name_H-M   'P 1'
#
loop_
_entity.id
_entity.type
_entity.pdbx_description
1 polymer ?
#
loop_
_entity_poly.entity_id
_entity_poly.type
_entity_poly.pdbx_seq_one_letter_code
_entity_poly.pdbx_strand_id
1 'polypeptide(L)'
;MYGETTLHCAVNITRGVRECVNDVVLFYTCALLNSGGGILHMHNLDAQRGPVVSKDLDTWWSAVECKMADMISRDDICNYFDLVGNYDDPDLYLFVKTAEHLCTLEYHSRLPTDTATHEVTYQSVLKLLTQKGEMNTLNELPQVPSVYNYGCTAEELKKETKQIQFKQLSSPKSKGSKSLPEKICFMMSKYISAFANHEGGHIYFGIDDVRAAVIGEELSEVDREKTERLAENKMRTVIWGEEEFVAERGRHWDIRFFPVLEDHNLMKQDRVVVVLSICKFPGGVFTSCPESYYVSPYKSVSSFTFTQWKMAMLSSQSDVPGLHSRFVKVPMQLPNPPLIFTLPHTVNTIKEKLLAGNLQTCNPQPRHVLEKLVPSNSKELIKETLQVCKGGKCVIFATECWGLKIPHSRPDEVLCDVLIISEDQDNHLVTFATCQKPHVLKHSQEVAVELKRKLVLQGGCSEKFGIICHVADINRLCTNPQDFSAWKNSILSSVLYPSHFRINSSKFDKILDAVVVTMASYPASDLVSDENNTMQCENFQFLLTCDQFELLWTQQFTKELWVHGPPGSGKTVAAIQLIQELRRRGCRPEEIVYLAENHRLCSLVRHHNICLVAERRKLMDESKQEEIFLSRYGQVCNVVVDEVQNFKDRDGDWYSLAGKLATQNAGSVLKTGYFWLFMDYSQKVHKFNAGLPAVIGKNNFMLSEVTRHSIEIFDFASHFMRPRRDSLHAVEESALTKVDSIPKLGHDYRSGKGVDILSCNEAEIRSTIGKILQALLQNGLHENDIAILVGKRKDLERVQSAVNEIDLSSDQEFEQFEHRSSNVSGLRPCFSMGTSNSNLSLSEKKQQETNEIRECPRGNNSVSVDTVKSFSGLDKAAIIGINPEVNEENADFNKFILSLASRARDNLVIVTTSDEVKNKIVRQATTNLTD
;
A
#
# COMPACT_ATOMS: atom_id res chain seq x y z
N MET A 1 -31.55 -4.72 3.61
CA MET A 1 -31.63 -4.77 2.12
C MET A 1 -30.41 -4.10 1.49
N TYR A 2 -29.84 -3.07 2.12
CA TYR A 2 -28.61 -2.42 1.67
C TYR A 2 -27.35 -3.13 2.19
N GLY A 3 -26.33 -3.24 1.34
CA GLY A 3 -24.98 -3.65 1.69
C GLY A 3 -24.15 -2.50 2.27
N GLU A 4 -24.61 -1.91 3.37
CA GLU A 4 -23.96 -0.76 4.02
C GLU A 4 -23.47 -1.11 5.42
N THR A 5 -22.33 -0.55 5.81
CA THR A 5 -21.88 -0.62 7.20
C THR A 5 -22.87 0.14 8.06
N THR A 6 -23.58 -0.55 8.96
CA THR A 6 -24.55 0.09 9.85
C THR A 6 -24.04 0.11 11.28
N LEU A 7 -24.01 1.30 11.88
CA LEU A 7 -23.79 1.50 13.32
C LEU A 7 -25.11 1.91 13.98
N HIS A 8 -25.27 1.57 15.26
CA HIS A 8 -26.52 1.82 15.98
C HIS A 8 -26.23 2.58 17.28
N CYS A 9 -26.96 3.68 17.52
CA CYS A 9 -26.95 4.40 18.79
C CYS A 9 -28.36 4.89 19.17
N ALA A 10 -28.49 5.43 20.38
CA ALA A 10 -29.70 6.11 20.83
C ALA A 10 -29.44 7.62 20.92
N VAL A 11 -30.47 8.43 20.68
CA VAL A 11 -30.37 9.89 20.72
C VAL A 11 -31.54 10.51 21.48
N ASN A 12 -31.31 11.70 21.99
CA ASN A 12 -32.33 12.55 22.61
C ASN A 12 -32.26 13.93 21.96
N ILE A 13 -33.21 14.21 21.06
CA ILE A 13 -33.21 15.42 20.23
C ILE A 13 -33.65 16.66 21.01
N THR A 14 -34.25 16.50 22.19
CA THR A 14 -34.60 17.61 23.08
C THR A 14 -33.44 18.09 23.96
N ARG A 15 -32.30 17.39 23.93
CA ARG A 15 -31.09 17.70 24.72
C ARG A 15 -29.96 18.23 23.85
N GLY A 16 -28.98 18.86 24.50
CA GLY A 16 -27.77 19.35 23.83
C GLY A 16 -26.93 18.21 23.21
N VAL A 17 -26.15 18.54 22.18
CA VAL A 17 -25.28 17.57 21.46
C VAL A 17 -24.20 16.97 22.37
N ARG A 18 -23.78 17.71 23.42
CA ARG A 18 -22.76 17.28 24.39
C ARG A 18 -23.29 16.62 25.66
N GLU A 19 -24.58 16.24 25.68
CA GLU A 19 -25.05 15.33 26.73
C GLU A 19 -24.61 13.91 26.36
N CYS A 20 -24.25 13.11 27.37
CA CYS A 20 -23.55 11.83 27.19
C CYS A 20 -24.23 10.85 26.21
N VAL A 21 -25.56 10.95 26.02
CA VAL A 21 -26.32 10.13 25.08
C VAL A 21 -26.06 10.54 23.62
N ASN A 22 -25.82 11.81 23.34
CA ASN A 22 -25.67 12.37 21.99
C ASN A 22 -24.21 12.42 21.50
N ASP A 23 -23.22 12.43 22.40
CA ASP A 23 -21.78 12.47 22.04
C ASP A 23 -21.37 11.32 21.11
N VAL A 24 -22.02 10.16 21.23
CA VAL A 24 -21.74 8.95 20.43
C VAL A 24 -22.00 9.16 18.92
N VAL A 25 -22.88 10.10 18.55
CA VAL A 25 -23.22 10.38 17.15
C VAL A 25 -21.98 10.85 16.40
N LEU A 26 -21.25 11.82 16.96
CA LEU A 26 -20.05 12.36 16.35
C LEU A 26 -18.92 11.32 16.27
N PHE A 27 -18.78 10.49 17.30
CA PHE A 27 -17.83 9.38 17.36
C PHE A 27 -18.08 8.35 16.23
N TYR A 28 -19.32 7.90 16.07
CA TYR A 28 -19.68 6.94 15.03
C TYR A 28 -19.62 7.55 13.63
N THR A 29 -20.00 8.81 13.47
CA THR A 29 -19.85 9.50 12.18
C THR A 29 -18.38 9.63 11.78
N CYS A 30 -17.49 10.00 12.71
CA CYS A 30 -16.04 10.00 12.47
C CYS A 30 -15.54 8.63 12.01
N ALA A 31 -15.99 7.55 12.66
CA ALA A 31 -15.63 6.20 12.28
C ALA A 31 -16.08 5.84 10.86
N LEU A 32 -17.31 6.17 10.47
CA LEU A 32 -17.85 5.92 9.14
C LEU A 32 -17.11 6.72 8.06
N LEU A 33 -16.85 8.01 8.30
CA LEU A 33 -16.07 8.88 7.40
C LEU A 33 -14.69 8.27 7.07
N ASN A 34 -14.04 7.69 8.07
CA ASN A 34 -12.69 7.11 7.95
C ASN A 34 -12.67 5.67 7.41
N SER A 35 -13.84 5.04 7.18
CA SER A 35 -13.93 3.58 6.93
C SER A 35 -14.76 3.19 5.71
N GLY A 36 -14.94 4.11 4.75
CA GLY A 36 -15.65 3.84 3.50
C GLY A 36 -17.13 4.25 3.49
N GLY A 37 -17.58 4.97 4.53
CA GLY A 37 -18.97 5.40 4.69
C GLY A 37 -19.88 4.32 5.28
N GLY A 38 -21.18 4.63 5.34
CA GLY A 38 -22.21 3.72 5.82
C GLY A 38 -23.45 4.44 6.32
N ILE A 39 -24.19 3.80 7.23
CA ILE A 39 -25.44 4.30 7.82
C ILE A 39 -25.29 4.33 9.34
N LEU A 40 -25.59 5.46 9.95
CA LEU A 40 -25.79 5.56 11.39
C LEU A 40 -27.30 5.53 11.69
N HIS A 41 -27.74 4.45 12.31
CA HIS A 41 -29.09 4.27 12.81
C HIS A 41 -29.21 4.82 14.23
N MET A 42 -30.11 5.79 14.42
CA MET A 42 -30.28 6.52 15.68
C MET A 42 -31.70 6.29 16.22
N HIS A 43 -31.81 5.59 17.35
CA HIS A 43 -33.09 5.40 18.02
C HIS A 43 -33.48 6.65 18.82
N ASN A 44 -34.54 7.33 18.41
CA ASN A 44 -35.03 8.57 19.03
C ASN A 44 -35.83 8.27 20.30
N LEU A 45 -35.20 8.49 21.45
CA LEU A 45 -35.80 8.21 22.76
C LEU A 45 -36.93 9.16 23.13
N ASP A 46 -37.01 10.34 22.48
CA ASP A 46 -38.01 11.36 22.78
C ASP A 46 -39.34 11.13 22.07
N ALA A 47 -39.34 10.40 20.96
CA ALA A 47 -40.54 10.12 20.15
C ALA A 47 -41.71 9.54 20.96
N GLN A 48 -41.41 8.81 22.05
CA GLN A 48 -42.42 8.17 22.91
C GLN A 48 -42.62 8.86 24.27
N ARG A 49 -41.87 9.93 24.59
CA ARG A 49 -41.72 10.42 25.99
C ARG A 49 -42.22 11.84 26.27
N GLY A 50 -42.68 12.62 25.29
CA GLY A 50 -43.21 13.97 25.55
C GLY A 50 -43.61 14.73 24.28
N PRO A 51 -44.05 16.00 24.39
CA PRO A 51 -44.38 16.82 23.22
C PRO A 51 -43.09 17.31 22.56
N VAL A 52 -42.49 16.45 21.75
CA VAL A 52 -41.38 16.81 20.85
C VAL A 52 -41.95 17.62 19.70
N VAL A 53 -41.28 18.69 19.30
CA VAL A 53 -41.68 19.52 18.15
C VAL A 53 -40.58 19.54 17.10
N SER A 54 -40.96 19.89 15.86
CA SER A 54 -40.00 20.02 14.74
C SER A 54 -38.78 20.88 15.08
N LYS A 55 -38.95 21.91 15.92
CA LYS A 55 -37.86 22.81 16.28
C LYS A 55 -36.77 22.14 17.13
N ASP A 56 -37.12 21.09 17.88
CA ASP A 56 -36.15 20.34 18.68
C ASP A 56 -35.17 19.61 17.76
N LEU A 57 -35.69 18.89 16.74
CA LEU A 57 -34.87 18.23 15.72
C LEU A 57 -33.98 19.23 14.98
N ASP A 58 -34.53 20.35 14.51
CA ASP A 58 -33.76 21.37 13.78
C ASP A 58 -32.61 21.93 14.63
N THR A 59 -32.88 22.20 15.91
CA THR A 59 -31.89 22.80 16.82
C THR A 59 -30.78 21.81 17.16
N TRP A 60 -31.16 20.56 17.43
CA TRP A 60 -30.22 19.47 17.67
C TRP A 60 -29.37 19.19 16.43
N TRP A 61 -30.00 19.01 15.28
CA TRP A 61 -29.33 18.69 14.02
C TRP A 61 -28.39 19.81 13.60
N SER A 62 -28.80 21.09 13.69
CA SER A 62 -27.92 22.22 13.37
C SER A 62 -26.64 22.25 14.21
N ALA A 63 -26.73 21.88 15.50
CA ALA A 63 -25.56 21.79 16.37
C ALA A 63 -24.67 20.58 16.02
N VAL A 64 -25.25 19.47 15.58
CA VAL A 64 -24.53 18.29 15.06
C VAL A 64 -23.82 18.64 13.74
N GLU A 65 -24.51 19.30 12.81
CA GLU A 65 -23.99 19.74 11.52
C GLU A 65 -22.78 20.66 11.67
N CYS A 66 -22.83 21.64 12.58
CA CYS A 66 -21.68 22.52 12.84
C CYS A 66 -20.42 21.72 13.24
N LYS A 67 -20.59 20.66 14.03
CA LYS A 67 -19.48 19.79 14.45
C LYS A 67 -19.01 18.87 13.33
N MET A 68 -19.92 18.35 12.52
CA MET A 68 -19.58 17.55 11.34
C MET A 68 -18.84 18.38 10.29
N ALA A 69 -19.26 19.63 10.06
CA ALA A 69 -18.60 20.57 9.16
C ALA A 69 -17.14 20.79 9.58
N ASP A 70 -16.85 21.00 10.87
CA ASP A 70 -15.47 21.16 11.34
C ASP A 70 -14.62 19.89 11.10
N MET A 71 -15.19 18.68 11.23
CA MET A 71 -14.48 17.41 10.97
C MET A 71 -14.06 17.21 9.51
N ILE A 72 -14.89 17.65 8.56
CA ILE A 72 -14.64 17.57 7.11
C ILE A 72 -13.94 18.84 6.59
N SER A 73 -13.25 19.58 7.46
CA SER A 73 -12.53 20.81 7.11
C SER A 73 -13.40 21.92 6.48
N ARG A 74 -14.68 21.97 6.86
CA ARG A 74 -15.72 22.90 6.36
C ARG A 74 -16.00 22.78 4.86
N ASP A 75 -15.82 21.58 4.33
CA ASP A 75 -16.24 21.20 2.99
C ASP A 75 -17.78 21.13 2.89
N ASP A 76 -18.31 20.86 1.69
CA ASP A 76 -19.75 20.75 1.41
C ASP A 76 -20.40 19.61 2.21
N ILE A 77 -20.98 19.94 3.37
CA ILE A 77 -21.61 19.00 4.30
C ILE A 77 -22.69 18.13 3.61
N CYS A 78 -23.41 18.68 2.63
CA CYS A 78 -24.45 17.99 1.88
C CYS A 78 -23.88 16.87 0.99
N ASN A 79 -22.60 16.97 0.61
CA ASN A 79 -21.90 15.91 -0.12
C ASN A 79 -21.54 14.71 0.77
N TYR A 80 -21.56 14.84 2.09
CA TYR A 80 -21.15 13.75 3.00
C TYR A 80 -22.28 13.16 3.83
N PHE A 81 -23.29 13.94 4.15
CA PHE A 81 -24.30 13.57 5.12
C PHE A 81 -25.72 13.75 4.57
N ASP A 82 -26.54 12.72 4.74
CA ASP A 82 -27.98 12.78 4.44
C ASP A 82 -28.77 12.24 5.63
N LEU A 83 -29.44 13.13 6.38
CA LEU A 83 -30.32 12.76 7.49
C LEU A 83 -31.73 12.45 6.98
N VAL A 84 -32.32 11.38 7.51
CA VAL A 84 -33.66 10.91 7.18
C VAL A 84 -34.44 10.64 8.46
N GLY A 85 -35.67 11.12 8.50
CA GLY A 85 -36.62 10.93 9.59
C GLY A 85 -37.17 12.26 10.07
N ASN A 86 -38.28 12.18 10.81
CA ASN A 86 -38.99 13.30 11.40
C ASN A 86 -38.79 13.31 12.92
N TYR A 87 -39.11 14.44 13.55
CA TYR A 87 -38.92 14.65 14.98
C TYR A 87 -39.71 13.66 15.87
N ASP A 88 -40.81 13.11 15.35
CA ASP A 88 -41.70 12.14 15.99
C ASP A 88 -41.46 10.69 15.51
N ASP A 89 -40.52 10.46 14.60
CA ASP A 89 -40.15 9.11 14.20
C ASP A 89 -39.34 8.42 15.32
N PRO A 90 -39.57 7.12 15.57
CA PRO A 90 -38.81 6.37 16.56
C PRO A 90 -37.35 6.14 16.17
N ASP A 91 -37.04 6.23 14.87
CA ASP A 91 -35.72 5.97 14.31
C ASP A 91 -35.37 7.03 13.28
N LEU A 92 -34.16 7.57 13.40
CA LEU A 92 -33.54 8.49 12.45
C LEU A 92 -32.36 7.77 11.77
N TYR A 93 -32.09 8.09 10.51
CA TYR A 93 -31.02 7.48 9.73
C TYR A 93 -30.12 8.55 9.15
N LEU A 94 -28.82 8.46 9.42
CA LEU A 94 -27.81 9.32 8.84
C LEU A 94 -26.96 8.51 7.86
N PHE A 95 -27.05 8.83 6.57
CA PHE A 95 -26.16 8.27 5.56
C PHE A 95 -24.86 9.07 5.53
N VAL A 96 -23.74 8.37 5.57
CA VAL A 96 -22.39 8.96 5.65
C VAL A 96 -21.56 8.47 4.46
N LYS A 97 -21.08 9.40 3.64
CA LYS A 97 -20.07 9.14 2.61
C LYS A 97 -18.68 9.03 3.25
N THR A 98 -17.76 8.28 2.65
CA THR A 98 -16.35 8.34 3.05
C THR A 98 -15.80 9.77 2.88
N ALA A 99 -14.91 10.19 3.78
CA ALA A 99 -14.22 11.47 3.67
C ALA A 99 -13.08 11.42 2.62
N GLU A 100 -12.67 12.59 2.11
CA GLU A 100 -11.51 12.70 1.21
C GLU A 100 -10.17 12.76 1.94
N HIS A 101 -10.21 12.99 3.25
CA HIS A 101 -9.04 13.05 4.14
C HIS A 101 -9.36 12.45 5.51
N LEU A 102 -8.33 12.23 6.34
CA LEU A 102 -8.54 11.69 7.69
C LEU A 102 -9.34 12.68 8.53
N CYS A 103 -10.51 12.25 9.01
CA CYS A 103 -11.35 13.03 9.90
C CYS A 103 -10.93 12.80 11.35
N THR A 104 -10.78 13.89 12.09
CA THR A 104 -10.43 13.91 13.51
C THR A 104 -11.40 14.86 14.20
N LEU A 105 -12.02 14.42 15.29
CA LEU A 105 -12.97 15.19 16.07
C LEU A 105 -12.29 16.31 16.85
N GLU A 106 -11.22 15.96 17.56
CA GLU A 106 -10.41 16.91 18.31
C GLU A 106 -8.93 16.52 18.18
N TYR A 107 -8.13 17.45 17.67
CA TYR A 107 -6.69 17.23 17.53
C TYR A 107 -5.94 17.36 18.85
N HIS A 108 -6.54 17.96 19.89
CA HIS A 108 -5.86 18.28 21.16
C HIS A 108 -4.59 19.14 20.98
N SER A 109 -4.57 19.94 19.91
CA SER A 109 -3.46 20.80 19.52
C SER A 109 -3.95 22.18 19.09
N ARG A 110 -3.09 23.18 19.25
CA ARG A 110 -3.43 24.60 19.12
C ARG A 110 -2.28 25.37 18.47
N LEU A 111 -2.62 26.56 17.97
CA LEU A 111 -1.68 27.57 17.50
C LEU A 111 -1.96 28.92 18.20
N PRO A 112 -0.93 29.74 18.43
CA PRO A 112 -1.10 31.02 19.10
C PRO A 112 -1.54 32.09 18.09
N THR A 113 -2.28 33.07 18.59
CA THR A 113 -2.52 34.37 17.94
C THR A 113 -1.91 35.46 18.81
N ASP A 114 -1.98 36.73 18.38
CA ASP A 114 -1.45 37.83 19.18
C ASP A 114 -2.20 38.04 20.51
N THR A 115 -3.41 37.47 20.66
CA THR A 115 -4.30 37.71 21.81
C THR A 115 -4.89 36.44 22.42
N ALA A 116 -4.68 35.27 21.82
CA ALA A 116 -5.33 34.02 22.23
C ALA A 116 -4.65 32.79 21.62
N THR A 117 -5.33 31.64 21.71
CA THR A 117 -5.00 30.41 20.98
C THR A 117 -6.22 29.92 20.23
N HIS A 118 -6.04 29.27 19.09
CA HIS A 118 -7.11 28.58 18.38
C HIS A 118 -6.74 27.13 18.11
N GLU A 119 -7.75 26.29 17.90
CA GLU A 119 -7.57 24.88 17.53
C GLU A 119 -7.04 24.76 16.10
N VAL A 120 -6.19 23.75 15.89
CA VAL A 120 -5.60 23.47 14.58
C VAL A 120 -6.62 22.86 13.63
N THR A 121 -6.51 23.20 12.35
CA THR A 121 -7.24 22.55 11.26
C THR A 121 -6.44 21.36 10.70
N TYR A 122 -7.09 20.48 9.93
CA TYR A 122 -6.43 19.39 9.20
C TYR A 122 -5.15 19.85 8.47
N GLN A 123 -5.27 20.92 7.68
CA GLN A 123 -4.14 21.48 6.92
C GLN A 123 -3.02 22.04 7.81
N SER A 124 -3.37 22.60 8.97
CA SER A 124 -2.37 23.10 9.92
C SER A 124 -1.61 21.94 10.56
N VAL A 125 -2.31 20.87 10.91
CA VAL A 125 -1.69 19.66 11.47
C VAL A 125 -0.76 18.99 10.46
N LEU A 126 -1.15 18.85 9.20
CA LEU A 126 -0.26 18.33 8.16
C LEU A 126 1.05 19.13 8.06
N LYS A 127 0.98 20.46 8.14
CA LYS A 127 2.17 21.32 8.16
C LYS A 127 3.03 21.09 9.40
N LEU A 128 2.41 20.93 10.57
CA LEU A 128 3.14 20.66 11.82
C LEU A 128 3.87 19.31 11.79
N LEU A 129 3.19 18.25 11.32
CA LEU A 129 3.75 16.90 11.23
C LEU A 129 4.89 16.79 10.20
N THR A 130 4.90 17.64 9.16
CA THR A 130 5.91 17.64 8.10
C THR A 130 7.12 18.54 8.38
N GLN A 131 7.02 19.41 9.39
CA GLN A 131 8.12 20.29 9.78
C GLN A 131 9.29 19.50 10.35
N LYS A 132 10.43 19.57 9.65
CA LYS A 132 11.73 19.08 10.11
C LYS A 132 12.57 20.25 10.63
N GLY A 133 13.34 20.04 11.70
CA GLY A 133 14.23 21.06 12.26
C GLY A 133 14.82 20.62 13.60
N GLU A 134 15.75 21.42 14.12
CA GLU A 134 16.28 21.25 15.47
C GLU A 134 15.30 21.81 16.51
N MET A 135 15.29 21.19 17.69
CA MET A 135 14.52 21.65 18.85
C MET A 135 15.21 22.88 19.45
N ASN A 136 14.47 23.97 19.60
CA ASN A 136 14.99 25.16 20.28
C ASN A 136 15.10 24.91 21.78
N THR A 137 15.99 25.62 22.46
CA THR A 137 16.06 25.64 23.93
C THR A 137 15.35 26.85 24.52
N LEU A 138 15.05 26.81 25.83
CA LEU A 138 14.47 27.96 26.53
C LEU A 138 15.32 29.24 26.45
N ASN A 139 16.62 29.14 26.14
CA ASN A 139 17.53 30.28 26.02
C ASN A 139 17.24 31.16 24.79
N GLU A 140 16.50 30.63 23.82
CA GLU A 140 16.14 31.33 22.59
C GLU A 140 14.83 32.11 22.72
N LEU A 141 14.14 31.98 23.86
CA LEU A 141 12.92 32.71 24.15
C LEU A 141 13.21 34.16 24.59
N PRO A 142 12.22 35.07 24.48
CA PRO A 142 12.34 36.41 25.03
C PRO A 142 12.77 36.40 26.51
N GLN A 143 13.56 37.38 26.94
CA GLN A 143 13.98 37.41 28.34
C GLN A 143 12.81 37.65 29.28
N VAL A 144 12.73 36.82 30.32
CA VAL A 144 11.75 36.96 31.40
C VAL A 144 12.23 38.05 32.37
N PRO A 145 11.41 39.06 32.69
CA PRO A 145 11.76 40.08 33.67
C PRO A 145 12.17 39.48 35.02
N SER A 146 13.21 40.02 35.65
CA SER A 146 13.67 39.56 36.96
C SER A 146 12.94 40.21 38.13
N VAL A 147 12.23 41.32 37.90
CA VAL A 147 11.55 42.12 38.92
C VAL A 147 10.14 42.48 38.49
N TYR A 148 9.17 42.32 39.40
CA TYR A 148 7.77 42.62 39.19
C TYR A 148 7.28 43.55 40.30
N ASN A 149 6.83 44.77 39.95
CA ASN A 149 6.32 45.75 40.90
C ASN A 149 4.80 45.85 40.81
N TYR A 150 4.10 45.77 41.94
CA TYR A 150 2.64 45.80 42.00
C TYR A 150 2.07 47.07 41.34
N GLY A 151 1.06 46.90 40.48
CA GLY A 151 0.37 47.97 39.78
C GLY A 151 1.15 48.58 38.61
N CYS A 152 2.41 48.19 38.39
CA CYS A 152 3.23 48.65 37.27
C CYS A 152 3.09 47.73 36.06
N THR A 153 3.35 48.27 34.87
CA THR A 153 3.55 47.52 33.63
C THR A 153 5.04 47.40 33.37
N ALA A 154 5.57 46.19 33.23
CA ALA A 154 6.98 45.99 32.86
C ALA A 154 7.22 46.47 31.42
N GLU A 155 8.40 47.04 31.15
CA GLU A 155 8.75 47.61 29.83
C GLU A 155 8.63 46.57 28.71
N GLU A 156 9.01 45.33 29.01
CA GLU A 156 9.02 44.18 28.11
C GLU A 156 7.64 43.52 27.96
N LEU A 157 6.69 43.81 28.86
CA LEU A 157 5.36 43.18 28.94
C LEU A 157 4.23 44.18 28.67
N LYS A 158 4.41 45.07 27.70
CA LYS A 158 3.40 46.09 27.34
C LYS A 158 2.17 45.54 26.60
N LYS A 159 2.28 44.35 26.00
CA LYS A 159 1.20 43.69 25.25
C LYS A 159 1.39 42.18 25.17
N GLU A 160 0.29 41.45 25.00
CA GLU A 160 0.34 40.06 24.56
C GLU A 160 0.87 39.95 23.12
N THR A 161 1.47 38.80 22.82
CA THR A 161 2.01 38.45 21.50
C THR A 161 1.84 36.94 21.28
N LYS A 162 2.26 36.45 20.11
CA LYS A 162 2.35 35.00 19.83
C LYS A 162 3.29 34.24 20.76
N GLN A 163 4.18 34.93 21.48
CA GLN A 163 5.14 34.35 22.43
C GLN A 163 4.87 34.77 23.88
N ILE A 164 3.91 35.67 24.15
CA ILE A 164 3.66 36.23 25.49
C ILE A 164 2.16 36.31 25.74
N GLN A 165 1.68 35.68 26.81
CA GLN A 165 0.27 35.67 27.18
C GLN A 165 0.10 35.95 28.69
N PHE A 166 -0.85 36.82 29.06
CA PHE A 166 -1.10 37.29 30.42
C PHE A 166 -2.40 36.70 30.94
N LYS A 167 -2.42 36.17 32.17
CA LYS A 167 -3.66 35.67 32.78
C LYS A 167 -3.74 36.05 34.26
N GLN A 168 -4.83 36.69 34.66
CA GLN A 168 -5.19 36.93 36.06
C GLN A 168 -6.35 36.02 36.46
N LEU A 169 -6.13 35.12 37.43
CA LEU A 169 -7.08 34.07 37.82
C LEU A 169 -7.80 34.38 39.15
N SER A 170 -7.20 35.22 40.00
CA SER A 170 -7.79 35.74 41.23
C SER A 170 -8.72 36.94 40.97
N SER A 171 -9.83 36.70 40.25
CA SER A 171 -10.89 37.70 40.08
C SER A 171 -12.01 37.51 41.14
N PRO A 172 -12.56 38.59 41.75
CA PRO A 172 -13.63 38.52 42.75
C PRO A 172 -14.96 37.93 42.25
N LYS A 173 -15.11 37.71 40.94
CA LYS A 173 -16.28 37.05 40.34
C LYS A 173 -16.17 35.51 40.26
N SER A 174 -15.03 34.91 40.64
CA SER A 174 -14.82 33.46 40.52
C SER A 174 -15.34 32.68 41.73
N LYS A 175 -16.67 32.53 41.85
CA LYS A 175 -17.29 31.47 42.66
C LYS A 175 -17.09 30.11 41.98
N GLY A 176 -15.87 29.59 42.00
CA GLY A 176 -15.52 28.28 41.44
C GLY A 176 -14.94 27.37 42.52
N SER A 177 -15.31 26.09 42.53
CA SER A 177 -14.87 25.08 43.50
C SER A 177 -13.40 24.64 43.37
N LYS A 178 -12.66 25.12 42.35
CA LYS A 178 -11.29 24.70 42.05
C LYS A 178 -10.23 25.59 42.72
N SER A 179 -9.17 24.98 43.23
CA SER A 179 -8.01 25.67 43.82
C SER A 179 -7.22 26.43 42.75
N LEU A 180 -6.44 27.45 43.15
CA LEU A 180 -5.64 28.24 42.21
C LEU A 180 -4.63 27.40 41.40
N PRO A 181 -3.88 26.44 41.99
CA PRO A 181 -3.04 25.51 41.23
C PRO A 181 -3.79 24.75 40.12
N GLU A 182 -5.04 24.35 40.37
CA GLU A 182 -5.87 23.67 39.36
C GLU A 182 -6.33 24.62 38.25
N LYS A 183 -6.60 25.91 38.58
CA LYS A 183 -6.90 26.93 37.57
C LYS A 183 -5.69 27.20 36.67
N ILE A 184 -4.49 27.30 37.25
CA ILE A 184 -3.23 27.46 36.51
C ILE A 184 -3.00 26.26 35.58
N CYS A 185 -3.14 25.03 36.10
CA CYS A 185 -2.99 23.79 35.31
C CYS A 185 -4.02 23.68 34.15
N PHE A 186 -5.27 24.07 34.41
CA PHE A 186 -6.30 24.12 33.37
C PHE A 186 -5.96 25.13 32.26
N MET A 187 -5.47 26.32 32.65
CA MET A 187 -5.13 27.36 31.68
C MET A 187 -3.86 27.02 30.90
N MET A 188 -2.79 26.53 31.53
CA MET A 188 -1.56 26.16 30.82
C MET A 188 -1.82 25.11 29.72
N SER A 189 -2.74 24.17 29.96
CA SER A 189 -3.08 23.12 29.00
C SER A 189 -3.50 23.68 27.63
N LYS A 190 -4.08 24.88 27.57
CA LYS A 190 -4.49 25.53 26.32
C LYS A 190 -3.33 26.12 25.51
N TYR A 191 -2.21 26.43 26.18
CA TYR A 191 -1.10 27.18 25.60
C TYR A 191 0.13 26.32 25.33
N ILE A 192 0.25 25.15 25.96
CA ILE A 192 1.41 24.25 25.79
C ILE A 192 1.65 23.92 24.32
N SER A 193 0.66 23.30 23.66
CA SER A 193 0.77 22.98 22.25
C SER A 193 0.87 24.24 21.38
N ALA A 194 0.17 25.33 21.76
CA ALA A 194 0.19 26.57 20.98
C ALA A 194 1.60 27.15 20.85
N PHE A 195 2.30 27.36 21.96
CA PHE A 195 3.65 27.89 21.91
C PHE A 195 4.65 26.91 21.29
N ALA A 196 4.57 25.62 21.66
CA ALA A 196 5.50 24.63 21.14
C ALA A 196 5.39 24.45 19.62
N ASN A 197 4.17 24.53 19.05
CA ASN A 197 3.92 24.44 17.61
C ASN A 197 4.25 25.71 16.81
N HIS A 198 4.79 26.76 17.46
CA HIS A 198 5.14 28.01 16.81
C HIS A 198 6.59 28.42 17.08
N GLU A 199 6.83 29.42 17.92
CA GLU A 199 8.15 30.00 18.20
C GLU A 199 8.55 29.82 19.68
N GLY A 200 7.82 28.98 20.42
CA GLY A 200 7.89 28.96 21.88
C GLY A 200 7.35 30.26 22.51
N GLY A 201 7.33 30.32 23.83
CA GLY A 201 6.83 31.49 24.54
C GLY A 201 6.67 31.32 26.05
N HIS A 202 6.08 32.36 26.66
CA HIS A 202 5.85 32.50 28.08
C HIS A 202 4.38 32.79 28.39
N ILE A 203 3.84 32.08 29.38
CA ILE A 203 2.57 32.41 30.02
C ILE A 203 2.87 33.05 31.37
N TYR A 204 2.35 34.25 31.60
CA TYR A 204 2.47 34.97 32.86
C TYR A 204 1.14 34.93 33.60
N PHE A 205 1.10 34.22 34.73
CA PHE A 205 -0.03 34.26 35.66
C PHE A 205 0.22 35.32 36.73
N GLY A 206 -0.78 36.16 37.02
CA GLY A 206 -0.64 37.30 37.94
C GLY A 206 -0.46 38.66 37.23
N ILE A 207 -0.70 38.72 35.92
CA ILE A 207 -0.71 39.96 35.14
C ILE A 207 -2.10 40.16 34.56
N ASP A 208 -2.65 41.36 34.74
CA ASP A 208 -3.96 41.76 34.22
C ASP A 208 -3.94 41.91 32.69
N ASP A 209 -4.93 41.31 32.03
CA ASP A 209 -5.04 41.27 30.56
C ASP A 209 -5.43 42.65 29.97
N VAL A 210 -6.07 43.53 30.76
CA VAL A 210 -6.57 44.83 30.27
C VAL A 210 -5.49 45.90 30.30
N ARG A 211 -4.73 45.99 31.39
CA ARG A 211 -3.73 47.04 31.63
C ARG A 211 -2.29 46.54 31.54
N ALA A 212 -2.08 45.23 31.37
CA ALA A 212 -0.78 44.59 31.52
C ALA A 212 -0.11 44.94 32.87
N ALA A 213 -0.93 45.18 33.91
CA ALA A 213 -0.45 45.58 35.23
C ALA A 213 -0.14 44.32 36.05
N VAL A 214 0.99 44.32 36.75
CA VAL A 214 1.38 43.26 37.67
C VAL A 214 0.48 43.32 38.91
N ILE A 215 -0.32 42.28 39.14
CA ILE A 215 -1.17 42.14 40.33
C ILE A 215 -0.66 41.03 41.25
N GLY A 216 -0.07 39.99 40.66
CA GLY A 216 0.32 38.75 41.31
C GLY A 216 -0.85 37.83 41.61
N GLU A 217 -0.52 36.58 41.94
CA GLU A 217 -1.41 35.57 42.47
C GLU A 217 -1.03 35.25 43.91
N GLU A 218 -2.01 35.04 44.80
CA GLU A 218 -1.78 34.63 46.18
C GLU A 218 -1.54 33.11 46.23
N LEU A 219 -0.27 32.71 46.34
CA LEU A 219 0.15 31.29 46.34
C LEU A 219 1.03 31.00 47.57
N SER A 220 0.52 30.16 48.47
CA SER A 220 1.31 29.60 49.56
C SER A 220 2.41 28.66 49.04
N GLU A 221 3.43 28.35 49.84
CA GLU A 221 4.46 27.37 49.45
C GLU A 221 3.87 26.00 49.06
N VAL A 222 2.84 25.54 49.78
CA VAL A 222 2.13 24.29 49.46
C VAL A 222 1.44 24.36 48.10
N ASP A 223 0.88 25.53 47.74
CA ASP A 223 0.27 25.73 46.44
C ASP A 223 1.31 25.82 45.31
N ARG A 224 2.51 26.35 45.58
CA ARG A 224 3.63 26.37 44.62
C ARG A 224 4.07 24.95 44.29
N GLU A 225 4.35 24.13 45.30
CA GLU A 225 4.70 22.71 45.12
C GLU A 225 3.60 21.94 44.38
N LYS A 226 2.32 22.18 44.74
CA LYS A 226 1.18 21.58 44.04
C LYS A 226 1.13 22.02 42.58
N THR A 227 1.40 23.29 42.28
CA THR A 227 1.40 23.84 40.92
C THR A 227 2.51 23.23 40.07
N GLU A 228 3.73 23.13 40.60
CA GLU A 228 4.84 22.46 39.91
C GLU A 228 4.53 21.01 39.61
N ARG A 229 4.03 20.26 40.60
CA ARG A 229 3.67 18.85 40.43
C ARG A 229 2.57 18.65 39.39
N LEU A 230 1.57 19.53 39.36
CA LEU A 230 0.51 19.51 38.34
C LEU A 230 1.06 19.83 36.95
N ALA A 231 1.96 20.81 36.83
CA ALA A 231 2.62 21.16 35.58
C ALA A 231 3.46 19.98 35.03
N GLU A 232 4.28 19.36 35.87
CA GLU A 232 5.08 18.19 35.48
C GLU A 232 4.20 17.02 35.04
N ASN A 233 3.15 16.72 35.80
CA ASN A 233 2.19 15.67 35.43
C ASN A 233 1.55 15.97 34.08
N LYS A 234 1.21 17.23 33.80
CA LYS A 234 0.63 17.60 32.51
C LYS A 234 1.65 17.47 31.38
N MET A 235 2.89 17.91 31.57
CA MET A 235 3.94 17.82 30.55
C MET A 235 4.29 16.37 30.19
N ARG A 236 4.17 15.44 31.16
CA ARG A 236 4.33 13.99 30.93
C ARG A 236 3.24 13.36 30.07
N THR A 237 2.05 13.95 29.99
CA THR A 237 0.95 13.45 29.13
C THR A 237 0.93 14.08 27.74
N VAL A 238 1.72 15.13 27.53
CA VAL A 238 1.80 15.83 26.24
C VAL A 238 2.67 15.00 25.30
N ILE A 239 2.21 14.82 24.07
CA ILE A 239 2.93 14.14 22.99
C ILE A 239 3.77 15.19 22.26
N TRP A 240 5.09 14.99 22.21
CA TRP A 240 6.06 15.93 21.65
C TRP A 240 6.73 15.32 20.41
N GLY A 241 6.13 15.54 19.24
CA GLY A 241 6.58 14.96 17.97
C GLY A 241 6.30 13.47 17.85
N GLU A 242 6.81 12.67 18.79
CA GLU A 242 6.64 11.21 18.90
C GLU A 242 6.10 10.83 20.30
N GLU A 243 5.44 9.68 20.42
CA GLU A 243 4.88 9.19 21.69
C GLU A 243 5.97 8.85 22.72
N GLU A 244 7.15 8.42 22.27
CA GLU A 244 8.24 7.99 23.13
C GLU A 244 9.07 9.16 23.69
N PHE A 245 8.90 10.38 23.16
CA PHE A 245 9.67 11.53 23.59
C PHE A 245 9.14 12.10 24.91
N VAL A 246 10.04 12.33 25.87
CA VAL A 246 9.72 12.92 27.17
C VAL A 246 10.37 14.30 27.31
N ALA A 247 9.56 15.33 27.52
CA ALA A 247 10.06 16.70 27.65
C ALA A 247 10.73 16.98 29.01
N GLU A 248 12.03 17.25 28.96
CA GLU A 248 12.86 17.68 30.10
C GLU A 248 12.56 19.10 30.60
N ARG A 249 12.32 19.26 31.92
CA ARG A 249 12.24 20.56 32.61
C ARG A 249 13.60 21.27 32.59
N GLY A 250 13.59 22.59 32.41
CA GLY A 250 14.79 23.43 32.29
C GLY A 250 15.40 23.45 30.88
N ARG A 251 15.01 22.53 30.00
CA ARG A 251 15.47 22.48 28.60
C ARG A 251 14.36 22.78 27.60
N HIS A 252 13.24 22.07 27.70
CA HIS A 252 12.11 22.22 26.78
C HIS A 252 10.98 23.06 27.38
N TRP A 253 10.81 22.99 28.70
CA TRP A 253 9.83 23.77 29.42
C TRP A 253 10.33 24.10 30.82
N ASP A 254 9.85 25.17 31.43
CA ASP A 254 10.14 25.45 32.84
C ASP A 254 9.03 26.29 33.48
N ILE A 255 8.86 26.16 34.79
CA ILE A 255 7.95 26.96 35.60
C ILE A 255 8.72 27.65 36.71
N ARG A 256 8.55 28.97 36.82
CA ARG A 256 9.25 29.81 37.80
C ARG A 256 8.29 30.74 38.52
N PHE A 257 8.59 31.05 39.78
CA PHE A 257 7.79 31.90 40.66
C PHE A 257 8.60 33.14 41.01
N PHE A 258 8.06 34.31 40.70
CA PHE A 258 8.73 35.59 40.96
C PHE A 258 7.93 36.39 41.99
N PRO A 259 8.55 36.88 43.07
CA PRO A 259 7.86 37.70 44.07
C PRO A 259 7.43 39.04 43.47
N VAL A 260 6.24 39.52 43.85
CA VAL A 260 5.77 40.86 43.51
C VAL A 260 6.18 41.84 44.62
N LEU A 261 6.90 42.89 44.24
CA LEU A 261 7.32 43.96 45.16
C LEU A 261 6.17 44.97 45.33
N GLU A 262 5.78 45.23 46.57
CA GLU A 262 4.69 46.16 46.90
C GLU A 262 5.21 47.58 47.22
N ASP A 263 4.43 48.60 46.85
CA ASP A 263 4.65 49.98 47.29
C ASP A 263 4.09 50.17 48.72
N HIS A 264 4.91 49.79 49.70
CA HIS A 264 4.93 50.10 51.14
C HIS A 264 3.65 50.32 51.99
N ASN A 265 2.41 50.12 51.53
CA ASN A 265 1.24 50.55 52.33
C ASN A 265 -0.01 49.64 52.42
N LEU A 266 -0.10 48.46 51.81
CA LEU A 266 -1.31 47.63 51.98
C LEU A 266 -1.03 46.11 51.99
N MET A 267 -1.14 45.52 53.19
CA MET A 267 -1.39 44.09 53.50
C MET A 267 -0.36 43.05 53.02
N LYS A 268 0.41 42.50 53.98
CA LYS A 268 1.31 41.33 53.86
C LYS A 268 0.64 40.11 53.19
N GLN A 269 0.66 40.02 51.87
CA GLN A 269 0.29 38.81 51.15
C GLN A 269 1.43 38.43 50.20
N ASP A 270 1.92 37.19 50.28
CA ASP A 270 2.98 36.67 49.41
C ASP A 270 2.44 36.46 47.99
N ARG A 271 2.37 37.56 47.22
CA ARG A 271 1.95 37.59 45.83
C ARG A 271 3.11 37.21 44.91
N VAL A 272 2.84 36.34 43.95
CA VAL A 272 3.83 35.92 42.95
C VAL A 272 3.29 36.00 41.53
N VAL A 273 4.18 36.28 40.59
CA VAL A 273 3.96 36.03 39.17
C VAL A 273 4.50 34.64 38.85
N VAL A 274 3.64 33.77 38.31
CA VAL A 274 4.05 32.44 37.85
C VAL A 274 4.32 32.51 36.36
N VAL A 275 5.53 32.12 35.94
CA VAL A 275 5.93 32.15 34.54
C VAL A 275 6.15 30.72 34.05
N LEU A 276 5.35 30.28 33.09
CA LEU A 276 5.56 29.02 32.37
C LEU A 276 6.22 29.32 31.03
N SER A 277 7.40 28.74 30.80
CA SER A 277 8.20 28.91 29.57
C SER A 277 8.19 27.62 28.77
N ILE A 278 8.04 27.71 27.45
CA ILE A 278 7.87 26.56 26.56
C ILE A 278 8.68 26.80 25.29
N CYS A 279 9.56 25.88 24.92
CA CYS A 279 10.37 25.97 23.71
C CYS A 279 9.54 25.65 22.46
N LYS A 280 10.04 26.06 21.29
CA LYS A 280 9.56 25.55 20.00
C LYS A 280 9.93 24.07 19.85
N PHE A 281 9.03 23.28 19.26
CA PHE A 281 9.24 21.87 19.01
C PHE A 281 8.75 21.45 17.62
N PRO A 282 9.61 20.87 16.75
CA PRO A 282 9.24 20.41 15.42
C PRO A 282 8.46 19.09 15.46
N GLY A 283 7.72 18.76 14.38
CA GLY A 283 6.94 17.52 14.29
C GLY A 283 5.58 17.54 14.98
N GLY A 284 5.20 18.66 15.62
CA GLY A 284 3.89 18.87 16.23
C GLY A 284 3.79 18.38 17.68
N VAL A 285 3.12 19.17 18.52
CA VAL A 285 2.88 18.92 19.94
C VAL A 285 1.39 18.88 20.21
N PHE A 286 0.96 17.83 20.93
CA PHE A 286 -0.43 17.50 21.18
C PHE A 286 -0.63 17.22 22.67
N THR A 287 -1.64 17.84 23.28
CA THR A 287 -1.86 17.77 24.73
C THR A 287 -2.49 16.46 25.21
N SER A 288 -2.98 15.66 24.26
CA SER A 288 -3.53 14.30 24.35
C SER A 288 -3.45 13.65 22.95
N CYS A 289 -3.69 12.34 22.86
CA CYS A 289 -3.85 11.67 21.55
C CYS A 289 -5.07 12.25 20.79
N PRO A 290 -4.94 12.60 19.50
CA PRO A 290 -6.06 13.06 18.68
C PRO A 290 -7.23 12.08 18.66
N GLU A 291 -8.45 12.61 18.74
CA GLU A 291 -9.68 11.83 18.73
C GLU A 291 -10.11 11.53 17.30
N SER A 292 -9.61 10.42 16.77
CA SER A 292 -10.00 9.90 15.46
C SER A 292 -10.35 8.43 15.58
N TYR A 293 -11.38 8.01 14.84
CA TYR A 293 -12.00 6.70 14.99
C TYR A 293 -12.19 6.01 13.65
N TYR A 294 -12.27 4.69 13.66
CA TYR A 294 -12.51 3.85 12.48
C TYR A 294 -13.35 2.63 12.84
N VAL A 295 -13.97 2.01 11.83
CA VAL A 295 -14.70 0.76 11.96
C VAL A 295 -13.72 -0.39 11.73
N SER A 296 -13.51 -1.21 12.76
CA SER A 296 -12.64 -2.37 12.70
C SER A 296 -13.23 -3.47 11.79
N PRO A 297 -12.42 -4.43 11.33
CA PRO A 297 -12.91 -5.60 10.58
C PRO A 297 -13.98 -6.41 11.33
N TYR A 298 -14.01 -6.32 12.67
CA TYR A 298 -15.01 -6.97 13.53
C TYR A 298 -16.28 -6.13 13.72
N LYS A 299 -16.46 -5.07 12.91
CA LYS A 299 -17.60 -4.14 12.94
C LYS A 299 -17.77 -3.41 14.26
N SER A 300 -16.70 -3.30 15.05
CA SER A 300 -16.65 -2.46 16.24
C SER A 300 -15.93 -1.15 15.93
N VAL A 301 -16.33 -0.06 16.59
CA VAL A 301 -15.61 1.21 16.46
C VAL A 301 -14.39 1.20 17.38
N SER A 302 -13.24 1.63 16.86
CA SER A 302 -11.97 1.70 17.58
C SER A 302 -11.31 3.06 17.35
N SER A 303 -10.50 3.51 18.29
CA SER A 303 -9.70 4.73 18.18
C SER A 303 -8.36 4.46 17.52
N PHE A 304 -7.85 5.40 16.74
CA PHE A 304 -6.46 5.37 16.32
C PHE A 304 -5.53 5.61 17.52
N THR A 305 -4.42 4.89 17.57
CA THR A 305 -3.24 5.30 18.37
C THR A 305 -2.59 6.52 17.70
N PHE A 306 -1.76 7.29 18.42
CA PHE A 306 -1.09 8.46 17.82
C PHE A 306 -0.24 8.06 16.61
N THR A 307 0.52 6.97 16.73
CA THR A 307 1.38 6.46 15.66
C THR A 307 0.58 6.08 14.42
N GLN A 308 -0.53 5.36 14.58
CA GLN A 308 -1.42 5.02 13.45
C GLN A 308 -2.06 6.26 12.84
N TRP A 309 -2.53 7.19 13.67
CA TRP A 309 -3.14 8.44 13.23
C TRP A 309 -2.15 9.31 12.46
N LYS A 310 -0.92 9.46 12.95
CA LYS A 310 0.16 10.23 12.31
C LYS A 310 0.55 9.64 10.96
N MET A 311 0.68 8.31 10.87
CA MET A 311 0.92 7.62 9.59
C MET A 311 -0.23 7.85 8.60
N ALA A 312 -1.49 7.74 9.06
CA ALA A 312 -2.66 7.98 8.22
C ALA A 312 -2.78 9.44 7.75
N MET A 313 -2.45 10.42 8.60
CA MET A 313 -2.40 11.84 8.21
C MET A 313 -1.38 12.08 7.09
N LEU A 314 -0.19 11.46 7.18
CA LEU A 314 0.89 11.65 6.22
C LEU A 314 0.79 10.78 4.96
N SER A 315 -0.11 9.79 4.92
CA SER A 315 -0.21 8.82 3.82
C SER A 315 -0.58 9.48 2.48
N SER A 316 -1.39 10.53 2.48
CA SER A 316 -1.73 11.28 1.26
C SER A 316 -0.51 11.91 0.58
N GLN A 317 0.51 12.27 1.36
CA GLN A 317 1.78 12.84 0.89
C GLN A 317 2.85 11.76 0.59
N SER A 318 2.56 10.49 0.92
CA SER A 318 3.49 9.40 0.64
C SER A 318 3.64 9.18 -0.86
N ASP A 319 4.88 8.95 -1.28
CA ASP A 319 5.21 8.71 -2.68
C ASP A 319 6.52 7.93 -2.79
N VAL A 320 6.75 7.33 -3.96
CA VAL A 320 8.02 6.68 -4.31
C VAL A 320 8.54 7.31 -5.60
N PRO A 321 9.27 8.45 -5.51
CA PRO A 321 9.75 9.21 -6.66
C PRO A 321 10.45 8.36 -7.75
N GLY A 322 11.20 7.33 -7.34
CA GLY A 322 11.91 6.44 -8.26
C GLY A 322 11.02 5.63 -9.21
N LEU A 323 9.75 5.41 -8.88
CA LEU A 323 8.82 4.63 -9.70
C LEU A 323 8.15 5.43 -10.81
N HIS A 324 8.06 6.76 -10.68
CA HIS A 324 7.41 7.64 -11.66
C HIS A 324 8.06 7.64 -13.04
N SER A 325 9.28 7.11 -13.11
CA SER A 325 9.99 6.88 -14.35
C SER A 325 9.27 5.90 -15.28
N ARG A 326 8.52 4.93 -14.73
CA ARG A 326 7.90 3.81 -15.47
C ARG A 326 6.43 3.60 -15.15
N PHE A 327 6.01 3.98 -13.95
CA PHE A 327 4.66 3.77 -13.44
C PHE A 327 4.04 5.11 -13.08
N VAL A 328 2.72 5.15 -13.02
CA VAL A 328 1.96 6.29 -12.50
C VAL A 328 1.30 5.90 -11.17
N LYS A 329 1.31 6.83 -10.21
CA LYS A 329 0.55 6.68 -8.96
C LYS A 329 -0.94 6.79 -9.27
N VAL A 330 -1.73 5.83 -8.82
CA VAL A 330 -3.19 5.90 -8.90
C VAL A 330 -3.67 7.00 -7.94
N PRO A 331 -4.34 8.05 -8.43
CA PRO A 331 -4.81 9.13 -7.57
C PRO A 331 -5.99 8.66 -6.72
N MET A 332 -5.88 8.81 -5.39
CA MET A 332 -6.93 8.44 -4.44
C MET A 332 -7.14 9.55 -3.42
N GLN A 333 -8.39 9.95 -3.22
CA GLN A 333 -8.82 10.94 -2.23
C GLN A 333 -9.58 10.21 -1.13
N LEU A 334 -8.85 9.74 -0.12
CA LEU A 334 -9.37 8.93 0.96
C LEU A 334 -8.67 9.30 2.28
N PRO A 335 -9.20 8.87 3.43
CA PRO A 335 -8.62 9.12 4.75
C PRO A 335 -7.25 8.48 4.96
N ASN A 336 -7.04 7.29 4.38
CA ASN A 336 -5.80 6.53 4.45
C ASN A 336 -5.62 5.75 3.13
N PRO A 337 -5.30 6.43 2.01
CA PRO A 337 -5.25 5.81 0.70
C PRO A 337 -4.08 4.82 0.62
N PRO A 338 -4.29 3.61 0.05
CA PRO A 338 -3.18 2.75 -0.30
C PRO A 338 -2.33 3.40 -1.39
N LEU A 339 -1.01 3.28 -1.30
CA LEU A 339 -0.09 3.77 -2.32
C LEU A 339 -0.01 2.74 -3.45
N ILE A 340 -0.64 3.01 -4.60
CA ILE A 340 -0.76 2.07 -5.72
C ILE A 340 -0.11 2.66 -6.97
N PHE A 341 0.71 1.85 -7.65
CA PHE A 341 1.37 2.19 -8.91
C PHE A 341 0.90 1.28 -10.05
N THR A 342 0.74 1.84 -11.24
CA THR A 342 0.27 1.11 -12.43
C THR A 342 0.97 1.60 -13.69
N LEU A 343 0.93 0.83 -14.78
CA LEU A 343 1.22 1.39 -16.09
C LEU A 343 0.08 2.33 -16.50
N PRO A 344 0.35 3.39 -17.30
CA PRO A 344 -0.65 4.41 -17.64
C PRO A 344 -1.93 3.87 -18.29
N HIS A 345 -1.85 2.80 -19.08
CA HIS A 345 -2.97 2.25 -19.85
C HIS A 345 -3.75 1.13 -19.14
N THR A 346 -3.17 0.50 -18.12
CA THR A 346 -3.67 -0.77 -17.54
C THR A 346 -5.13 -0.70 -17.11
N VAL A 347 -5.52 0.32 -16.34
CA VAL A 347 -6.89 0.44 -15.80
C VAL A 347 -7.92 0.50 -16.94
N ASN A 348 -7.68 1.37 -17.92
CA ASN A 348 -8.58 1.55 -19.05
C ASN A 348 -8.66 0.30 -19.93
N THR A 349 -7.52 -0.33 -20.24
CA THR A 349 -7.49 -1.54 -21.07
C THR A 349 -8.22 -2.72 -20.41
N ILE A 350 -8.03 -2.93 -19.11
CA ILE A 350 -8.75 -3.99 -18.38
C ILE A 350 -10.25 -3.69 -18.35
N LYS A 351 -10.64 -2.44 -18.05
CA LYS A 351 -12.04 -2.00 -18.03
C LYS A 351 -12.75 -2.27 -19.35
N GLU A 352 -12.12 -1.90 -20.47
CA GLU A 352 -12.64 -2.16 -21.82
C GLU A 352 -12.82 -3.67 -22.10
N LYS A 353 -11.85 -4.51 -21.71
CA LYS A 353 -11.95 -5.97 -21.87
C LYS A 353 -13.11 -6.57 -21.05
N LEU A 354 -13.30 -6.13 -19.80
CA LEU A 354 -14.40 -6.57 -18.95
C LEU A 354 -15.77 -6.23 -19.54
N LEU A 355 -15.91 -5.02 -20.09
CA LEU A 355 -17.13 -4.56 -20.76
C LEU A 355 -17.38 -5.34 -22.06
N ALA A 356 -16.36 -5.50 -22.91
CA ALA A 356 -16.48 -6.20 -24.19
C ALA A 356 -16.97 -7.65 -24.02
N GLY A 357 -16.52 -8.35 -22.98
CA GLY A 357 -16.96 -9.72 -22.70
C GLY A 357 -18.44 -9.85 -22.31
N ASN A 358 -19.07 -8.78 -21.80
CA ASN A 358 -20.46 -8.80 -21.31
C ASN A 358 -21.50 -8.28 -22.31
N LEU A 359 -21.08 -7.54 -23.34
CA LEU A 359 -21.99 -6.98 -24.35
C LEU A 359 -22.78 -8.06 -25.12
N GLN A 360 -22.26 -9.29 -25.24
CA GLN A 360 -22.83 -10.30 -26.14
C GLN A 360 -23.60 -11.45 -25.48
N THR A 361 -23.32 -11.84 -24.22
CA THR A 361 -23.81 -13.15 -23.74
C THR A 361 -24.47 -13.19 -22.35
N CYS A 362 -24.56 -12.06 -21.63
CA CYS A 362 -25.17 -11.97 -20.28
C CYS A 362 -24.71 -13.05 -19.29
N ASN A 363 -23.57 -13.68 -19.54
CA ASN A 363 -23.05 -14.74 -18.70
C ASN A 363 -22.11 -14.12 -17.68
N PRO A 364 -22.18 -14.55 -16.41
CA PRO A 364 -21.18 -14.18 -15.42
C PRO A 364 -19.76 -14.45 -15.93
N GLN A 365 -18.86 -13.52 -15.64
CA GLN A 365 -17.44 -13.64 -15.92
C GLN A 365 -16.65 -14.18 -14.71
N PRO A 366 -15.54 -14.90 -14.97
CA PRO A 366 -15.06 -15.34 -16.28
C PRO A 366 -15.95 -16.45 -16.88
N ARG A 367 -15.76 -16.74 -18.17
CA ARG A 367 -16.50 -17.81 -18.87
C ARG A 367 -16.39 -19.12 -18.09
N HIS A 368 -17.48 -19.87 -18.05
CA HIS A 368 -17.63 -21.15 -17.31
C HIS A 368 -17.67 -21.07 -15.78
N VAL A 369 -17.69 -19.87 -15.17
CA VAL A 369 -17.79 -19.75 -13.69
C VAL A 369 -19.00 -20.49 -13.12
N LEU A 370 -20.18 -20.35 -13.74
CA LEU A 370 -21.39 -21.08 -13.32
C LEU A 370 -21.25 -22.59 -13.49
N GLU A 371 -20.46 -23.06 -14.45
CA GLU A 371 -20.23 -24.49 -14.64
C GLU A 371 -19.41 -25.10 -13.50
N LYS A 372 -18.56 -24.30 -12.87
CA LYS A 372 -17.67 -24.72 -11.79
C LYS A 372 -18.27 -24.50 -10.41
N LEU A 373 -19.05 -23.43 -10.22
CA LEU A 373 -19.58 -23.05 -8.90
C LEU A 373 -20.97 -23.64 -8.61
N VAL A 374 -21.76 -23.95 -9.64
CA VAL A 374 -23.19 -24.28 -9.47
C VAL A 374 -23.55 -25.65 -10.05
N PRO A 375 -24.41 -26.44 -9.38
CA PRO A 375 -25.01 -27.66 -9.93
C PRO A 375 -25.69 -27.45 -11.29
N SER A 376 -25.63 -28.45 -12.17
CA SER A 376 -26.12 -28.34 -13.56
C SER A 376 -27.61 -28.04 -13.70
N ASN A 377 -28.44 -28.52 -12.77
CA ASN A 377 -29.90 -28.33 -12.78
C ASN A 377 -30.36 -26.91 -12.40
N SER A 378 -29.46 -26.05 -11.93
CA SER A 378 -29.80 -24.69 -11.48
C SER A 378 -29.26 -23.60 -12.43
N LYS A 379 -28.52 -23.98 -13.48
CA LYS A 379 -27.76 -23.04 -14.33
C LYS A 379 -28.68 -22.16 -15.17
N GLU A 380 -29.70 -22.74 -15.81
CA GLU A 380 -30.65 -22.00 -16.64
C GLU A 380 -31.39 -20.96 -15.79
N LEU A 381 -31.90 -21.36 -14.62
CA LEU A 381 -32.61 -20.47 -13.71
C LEU A 381 -31.73 -19.32 -13.21
N ILE A 382 -30.47 -19.57 -12.88
CA ILE A 382 -29.52 -18.51 -12.52
C ILE A 382 -29.33 -17.54 -13.69
N LYS A 383 -29.16 -18.04 -14.91
CA LYS A 383 -29.03 -17.17 -16.09
C LYS A 383 -30.27 -16.33 -16.30
N GLU A 384 -31.46 -16.92 -16.23
CA GLU A 384 -32.74 -16.21 -16.34
C GLU A 384 -32.90 -15.14 -15.25
N THR A 385 -32.50 -15.48 -14.03
CA THR A 385 -32.47 -14.57 -12.89
C THR A 385 -31.57 -13.35 -13.16
N LEU A 386 -30.35 -13.58 -13.65
CA LEU A 386 -29.38 -12.51 -13.92
C LEU A 386 -29.82 -11.59 -15.06
N GLN A 387 -30.63 -12.07 -16.02
CA GLN A 387 -31.20 -11.21 -17.06
C GLN A 387 -32.12 -10.13 -16.51
N VAL A 388 -32.75 -10.35 -15.35
CA VAL A 388 -33.67 -9.39 -14.74
C VAL A 388 -32.94 -8.11 -14.33
N CYS A 389 -31.73 -8.25 -13.79
CA CYS A 389 -30.92 -7.13 -13.30
C CYS A 389 -30.00 -6.54 -14.38
N LYS A 390 -30.11 -7.03 -15.63
CA LYS A 390 -29.27 -6.55 -16.72
C LYS A 390 -29.81 -5.23 -17.24
N GLY A 391 -28.94 -4.25 -17.38
CA GLY A 391 -29.20 -3.08 -18.21
C GLY A 391 -28.23 -2.95 -19.38
N GLY A 392 -28.11 -1.74 -19.94
CA GLY A 392 -27.39 -1.44 -21.18
C GLY A 392 -25.92 -1.90 -21.17
N LYS A 393 -25.05 -1.14 -20.50
CA LYS A 393 -23.69 -1.57 -20.17
C LYS A 393 -23.71 -2.19 -18.78
N CYS A 394 -23.23 -3.42 -18.67
CA CYS A 394 -23.15 -4.10 -17.39
C CYS A 394 -21.93 -5.00 -17.29
N VAL A 395 -21.49 -5.22 -16.05
CA VAL A 395 -20.50 -6.23 -15.70
C VAL A 395 -21.09 -7.16 -14.64
N ILE A 396 -20.98 -8.47 -14.89
CA ILE A 396 -21.51 -9.52 -14.02
C ILE A 396 -20.35 -10.45 -13.65
N PHE A 397 -20.05 -10.60 -12.37
CA PHE A 397 -19.04 -11.56 -11.89
C PHE A 397 -19.45 -12.23 -10.59
N ALA A 398 -19.07 -13.50 -10.44
CA ALA A 398 -19.20 -14.18 -9.16
C ALA A 398 -18.13 -13.64 -8.19
N THR A 399 -18.51 -13.42 -6.94
CA THR A 399 -17.64 -12.80 -5.93
C THR A 399 -16.51 -13.74 -5.50
N GLU A 400 -16.68 -15.04 -5.72
CA GLU A 400 -15.69 -16.08 -5.47
C GLU A 400 -14.57 -16.13 -6.51
N CYS A 401 -14.72 -15.39 -7.62
CA CYS A 401 -13.69 -15.28 -8.64
C CYS A 401 -12.45 -14.53 -8.13
N TRP A 402 -11.37 -14.68 -8.89
CA TRP A 402 -10.10 -14.03 -8.62
C TRP A 402 -10.23 -12.49 -8.47
N GLY A 403 -9.41 -11.91 -7.60
CA GLY A 403 -9.20 -10.45 -7.50
C GLY A 403 -9.96 -9.75 -6.37
N LEU A 404 -11.24 -10.02 -6.16
CA LEU A 404 -12.05 -9.27 -5.17
C LEU A 404 -11.71 -9.61 -3.72
N LYS A 405 -11.13 -10.79 -3.47
CA LYS A 405 -10.57 -11.21 -2.17
C LYS A 405 -11.54 -11.03 -0.98
N ILE A 406 -12.82 -11.41 -1.12
CA ILE A 406 -13.84 -11.25 -0.06
C ILE A 406 -13.70 -12.39 0.98
N PRO A 407 -13.38 -12.10 2.25
CA PRO A 407 -13.15 -13.10 3.27
C PRO A 407 -14.44 -13.38 4.05
N HIS A 408 -15.31 -14.24 3.55
CA HIS A 408 -16.49 -14.69 4.30
C HIS A 408 -16.63 -16.21 4.24
N SER A 409 -16.89 -16.83 5.39
CA SER A 409 -17.25 -18.25 5.46
C SER A 409 -18.65 -18.42 4.88
N ARG A 410 -18.73 -18.91 3.65
CA ARG A 410 -19.98 -19.16 2.96
C ARG A 410 -20.82 -20.20 3.73
N PRO A 411 -22.09 -19.91 4.10
CA PRO A 411 -22.99 -20.90 4.66
C PRO A 411 -23.22 -22.07 3.70
N ASP A 412 -23.46 -23.28 4.22
CA ASP A 412 -23.65 -24.49 3.41
C ASP A 412 -24.83 -24.37 2.43
N GLU A 413 -25.84 -23.57 2.75
CA GLU A 413 -27.00 -23.36 1.89
C GLU A 413 -26.76 -22.38 0.73
N VAL A 414 -25.66 -21.62 0.76
CA VAL A 414 -25.31 -20.65 -0.29
C VAL A 414 -24.53 -21.33 -1.40
N LEU A 415 -25.06 -21.26 -2.62
CA LEU A 415 -24.44 -21.80 -3.82
C LEU A 415 -23.35 -20.87 -4.36
N CYS A 416 -23.72 -19.60 -4.60
CA CYS A 416 -22.78 -18.55 -4.99
C CYS A 416 -23.36 -17.15 -4.81
N ASP A 417 -22.47 -16.17 -4.78
CA ASP A 417 -22.80 -14.74 -4.73
C ASP A 417 -22.37 -14.06 -6.05
N VAL A 418 -23.30 -13.35 -6.70
CA VAL A 418 -23.04 -12.69 -7.99
C VAL A 418 -23.26 -11.18 -7.89
N LEU A 419 -22.22 -10.40 -8.17
CA LEU A 419 -22.30 -8.95 -8.27
C LEU A 419 -22.62 -8.53 -9.71
N ILE A 420 -23.54 -7.60 -9.83
CA ILE A 420 -24.00 -7.01 -11.07
C ILE A 420 -23.85 -5.50 -10.92
N ILE A 421 -23.08 -4.90 -11.83
CA ILE A 421 -22.88 -3.45 -11.92
C ILE A 421 -23.44 -3.03 -13.26
N SER A 422 -24.51 -2.23 -13.27
CA SER A 422 -25.18 -1.76 -14.50
C SER A 422 -25.20 -0.25 -14.56
N GLU A 423 -25.10 0.31 -15.76
CA GLU A 423 -25.12 1.77 -15.98
C GLU A 423 -26.49 2.41 -15.67
N ASP A 424 -27.55 1.61 -15.72
CA ASP A 424 -28.97 2.00 -15.78
C ASP A 424 -29.90 1.15 -14.88
N GLN A 425 -29.36 0.15 -14.18
CA GLN A 425 -30.11 -0.76 -13.30
C GLN A 425 -29.41 -0.92 -11.94
N ASP A 426 -28.73 0.14 -11.45
CA ASP A 426 -28.02 0.15 -10.16
C ASP A 426 -27.05 -1.05 -9.94
N ASN A 427 -26.54 -1.21 -8.71
CA ASN A 427 -25.69 -2.35 -8.34
C ASN A 427 -26.50 -3.37 -7.55
N HIS A 428 -26.39 -4.63 -7.95
CA HIS A 428 -27.09 -5.73 -7.30
C HIS A 428 -26.12 -6.83 -6.90
N LEU A 429 -26.25 -7.30 -5.65
CA LEU A 429 -25.67 -8.56 -5.22
C LEU A 429 -26.80 -9.60 -5.14
N VAL A 430 -26.71 -10.66 -5.92
CA VAL A 430 -27.65 -11.79 -5.88
C VAL A 430 -26.96 -12.99 -5.24
N THR A 431 -27.43 -13.38 -4.06
CA THR A 431 -27.01 -14.58 -3.35
C THR A 431 -27.94 -15.73 -3.73
N PHE A 432 -27.42 -16.70 -4.46
CA PHE A 432 -28.15 -17.91 -4.83
C PHE A 432 -28.02 -18.94 -3.72
N ALA A 433 -29.15 -19.44 -3.21
CA ALA A 433 -29.17 -20.37 -2.10
C ALA A 433 -30.21 -21.48 -2.31
N THR A 434 -30.06 -22.59 -1.59
CA THR A 434 -31.02 -23.70 -1.58
C THR A 434 -32.23 -23.44 -0.68
N CYS A 435 -32.15 -22.43 0.19
CA CYS A 435 -33.26 -21.97 1.02
C CYS A 435 -33.07 -20.53 1.46
N GLN A 436 -34.17 -19.83 1.74
CA GLN A 436 -34.14 -18.48 2.32
C GLN A 436 -34.21 -18.54 3.86
N LYS A 437 -33.07 -18.36 4.54
CA LYS A 437 -32.98 -18.28 6.01
C LYS A 437 -32.37 -16.94 6.47
N PRO A 438 -32.63 -16.49 7.72
CA PRO A 438 -32.09 -15.22 8.22
C PRO A 438 -30.57 -15.09 8.14
N HIS A 439 -29.82 -16.18 8.38
CA HIS A 439 -28.36 -16.18 8.29
C HIS A 439 -27.84 -16.08 6.84
N VAL A 440 -28.60 -16.56 5.84
CA VAL A 440 -28.27 -16.40 4.42
C VAL A 440 -28.44 -14.94 3.99
N LEU A 441 -29.51 -14.28 4.44
CA LEU A 441 -29.70 -12.85 4.20
C LEU A 441 -28.60 -12.03 4.88
N LYS A 442 -28.22 -12.41 6.11
CA LYS A 442 -27.08 -11.79 6.79
C LYS A 442 -25.81 -11.94 5.97
N HIS A 443 -25.46 -13.16 5.55
CA HIS A 443 -24.30 -13.42 4.68
C HIS A 443 -24.28 -12.52 3.44
N SER A 444 -25.40 -12.43 2.71
CA SER A 444 -25.54 -11.55 1.54
C SER A 444 -25.19 -10.09 1.86
N GLN A 445 -25.73 -9.57 2.98
CA GLN A 445 -25.43 -8.21 3.42
C GLN A 445 -23.95 -8.03 3.79
N GLU A 446 -23.34 -9.01 4.46
CA GLU A 446 -21.92 -8.94 4.85
C GLU A 446 -20.98 -8.96 3.64
N VAL A 447 -21.28 -9.78 2.63
CA VAL A 447 -20.56 -9.78 1.34
C VAL A 447 -20.69 -8.42 0.65
N ALA A 448 -21.88 -7.84 0.61
CA ALA A 448 -22.11 -6.54 -0.03
C ALA A 448 -21.40 -5.39 0.70
N VAL A 449 -21.41 -5.39 2.05
CA VAL A 449 -20.68 -4.42 2.87
C VAL A 449 -19.18 -4.47 2.57
N GLU A 450 -18.60 -5.68 2.53
CA GLU A 450 -17.17 -5.83 2.28
C GLU A 450 -16.79 -5.49 0.84
N LEU A 451 -17.63 -5.84 -0.13
CA LEU A 451 -17.49 -5.41 -1.51
C LEU A 451 -17.42 -3.89 -1.60
N LYS A 452 -18.42 -3.20 -1.05
CA LYS A 452 -18.45 -1.73 -1.07
C LYS A 452 -17.22 -1.16 -0.38
N ARG A 453 -16.88 -1.66 0.81
CA ARG A 453 -15.70 -1.22 1.58
C ARG A 453 -14.41 -1.35 0.78
N LYS A 454 -14.21 -2.45 0.05
CA LYS A 454 -13.04 -2.65 -0.82
C LYS A 454 -13.03 -1.70 -2.01
N LEU A 455 -14.15 -1.56 -2.71
CA LEU A 455 -14.24 -0.64 -3.85
C LEU A 455 -13.95 0.81 -3.44
N VAL A 456 -14.36 1.21 -2.24
CA VAL A 456 -14.07 2.53 -1.68
C VAL A 456 -12.61 2.61 -1.21
N LEU A 457 -12.21 1.80 -0.23
CA LEU A 457 -10.92 1.95 0.46
C LEU A 457 -9.70 1.41 -0.30
N GLN A 458 -9.88 0.34 -1.08
CA GLN A 458 -8.81 -0.27 -1.89
C GLN A 458 -8.88 0.20 -3.35
N GLY A 459 -10.09 0.33 -3.88
CA GLY A 459 -10.34 0.74 -5.27
C GLY A 459 -10.34 2.25 -5.49
N GLY A 460 -10.49 3.07 -4.45
CA GLY A 460 -10.48 4.53 -4.58
C GLY A 460 -11.81 5.14 -5.03
N CYS A 461 -12.93 4.42 -4.95
CA CYS A 461 -14.22 4.96 -5.37
C CYS A 461 -14.75 6.00 -4.38
N SER A 462 -14.76 7.27 -4.78
CA SER A 462 -15.30 8.38 -3.98
C SER A 462 -16.78 8.71 -4.28
N GLU A 463 -17.42 7.99 -5.21
CA GLU A 463 -18.82 8.24 -5.58
C GLU A 463 -19.80 7.72 -4.52
N LYS A 464 -20.96 8.39 -4.39
CA LYS A 464 -22.08 7.85 -3.58
C LYS A 464 -22.80 6.76 -4.37
N PHE A 465 -22.66 5.50 -3.94
CA PHE A 465 -23.37 4.35 -4.51
C PHE A 465 -23.77 3.34 -3.42
N GLY A 466 -24.81 2.55 -3.70
CA GLY A 466 -25.24 1.43 -2.86
C GLY A 466 -25.17 0.10 -3.62
N ILE A 467 -25.22 -1.00 -2.87
CA ILE A 467 -25.39 -2.37 -3.38
C ILE A 467 -26.68 -2.94 -2.81
N ILE A 468 -27.64 -3.26 -3.67
CA ILE A 468 -28.91 -3.87 -3.25
C ILE A 468 -28.70 -5.38 -3.13
N CYS A 469 -29.00 -5.95 -1.97
CA CYS A 469 -28.84 -7.38 -1.70
C CYS A 469 -30.14 -8.15 -1.97
N HIS A 470 -30.03 -9.22 -2.75
CA HIS A 470 -31.12 -10.13 -3.09
C HIS A 470 -30.75 -11.56 -2.71
N VAL A 471 -31.72 -12.32 -2.20
CA VAL A 471 -31.58 -13.77 -1.99
C VAL A 471 -32.50 -14.49 -2.95
N ALA A 472 -31.94 -15.39 -3.75
CA ALA A 472 -32.66 -16.22 -4.71
C ALA A 472 -32.68 -17.67 -4.21
N ASP A 473 -33.83 -18.10 -3.68
CA ASP A 473 -34.06 -19.48 -3.26
C ASP A 473 -34.34 -20.36 -4.49
N ILE A 474 -33.30 -21.01 -4.98
CA ILE A 474 -33.34 -21.78 -6.22
C ILE A 474 -34.39 -22.90 -6.18
N ASN A 475 -34.56 -23.57 -5.04
CA ASN A 475 -35.51 -24.69 -4.92
C ASN A 475 -36.96 -24.21 -5.04
N ARG A 476 -37.27 -23.04 -4.48
CA ARG A 476 -38.58 -22.42 -4.58
C ARG A 476 -38.83 -21.85 -5.97
N LEU A 477 -37.84 -21.13 -6.50
CA LEU A 477 -37.95 -20.47 -7.81
C LEU A 477 -38.05 -21.49 -8.96
N CYS A 478 -37.43 -22.66 -8.86
CA CYS A 478 -37.53 -23.70 -9.89
C CYS A 478 -38.85 -24.49 -9.85
N THR A 479 -39.55 -24.51 -8.72
CA THR A 479 -40.77 -25.34 -8.54
C THR A 479 -42.06 -24.55 -8.76
N ASN A 480 -42.05 -23.22 -8.59
CA ASN A 480 -43.24 -22.39 -8.70
C ASN A 480 -43.02 -21.13 -9.55
N PRO A 481 -43.59 -21.05 -10.78
CA PRO A 481 -43.47 -19.88 -11.65
C PRO A 481 -44.01 -18.57 -11.03
N GLN A 482 -44.99 -18.66 -10.13
CA GLN A 482 -45.53 -17.46 -9.45
C GLN A 482 -44.50 -16.86 -8.50
N ASP A 483 -43.71 -17.70 -7.81
CA ASP A 483 -42.65 -17.25 -6.92
C ASP A 483 -41.53 -16.55 -7.71
N PHE A 484 -41.19 -17.05 -8.90
CA PHE A 484 -40.24 -16.39 -9.79
C PHE A 484 -40.72 -15.02 -10.27
N SER A 485 -42.00 -14.91 -10.65
CA SER A 485 -42.62 -13.63 -11.02
C SER A 485 -42.62 -12.63 -9.85
N ALA A 486 -42.99 -13.08 -8.65
CA ALA A 486 -42.97 -12.26 -7.44
C ALA A 486 -41.55 -11.77 -7.12
N TRP A 487 -40.56 -12.65 -7.20
CA TRP A 487 -39.15 -12.33 -7.00
C TRP A 487 -38.64 -11.31 -8.02
N LYS A 488 -38.94 -11.51 -9.31
CA LYS A 488 -38.62 -10.57 -10.39
C LYS A 488 -39.22 -9.19 -10.13
N ASN A 489 -40.49 -9.12 -9.75
CA ASN A 489 -41.16 -7.86 -9.43
C ASN A 489 -40.54 -7.18 -8.21
N SER A 490 -40.05 -7.94 -7.23
CA SER A 490 -39.33 -7.38 -6.06
C SER A 490 -38.03 -6.69 -6.48
N ILE A 491 -37.32 -7.22 -7.48
CA ILE A 491 -36.08 -6.58 -7.98
C ILE A 491 -36.40 -5.33 -8.77
N LEU A 492 -37.33 -5.42 -9.72
CA LEU A 492 -37.70 -4.29 -10.57
C LEU A 492 -38.33 -3.12 -9.77
N SER A 493 -38.88 -3.41 -8.59
CA SER A 493 -39.40 -2.39 -7.66
C SER A 493 -38.40 -1.94 -6.61
N SER A 494 -37.18 -2.52 -6.58
CA SER A 494 -36.14 -2.10 -5.65
C SER A 494 -35.64 -0.70 -6.01
N VAL A 495 -35.71 0.22 -5.05
CA VAL A 495 -35.26 1.59 -5.24
C VAL A 495 -34.16 1.88 -4.24
N LEU A 496 -32.98 2.29 -4.73
CA LEU A 496 -31.94 2.84 -3.87
C LEU A 496 -32.40 4.15 -3.25
N TYR A 497 -32.27 4.22 -1.94
CA TYR A 497 -32.35 5.45 -1.16
C TYR A 497 -31.00 5.70 -0.46
N PRO A 498 -30.50 6.94 -0.41
CA PRO A 498 -31.04 8.15 -1.04
C PRO A 498 -31.11 8.07 -2.58
N SER A 499 -32.00 8.84 -3.20
CA SER A 499 -32.20 8.78 -4.67
C SER A 499 -30.95 9.11 -5.48
N HIS A 500 -30.07 9.94 -4.92
CA HIS A 500 -28.80 10.29 -5.54
C HIS A 500 -27.72 9.21 -5.37
N PHE A 501 -27.99 8.05 -4.73
CA PHE A 501 -27.11 6.87 -4.75
C PHE A 501 -27.28 6.06 -6.04
N ARG A 502 -28.34 6.35 -6.81
CA ARG A 502 -28.57 5.72 -8.11
C ARG A 502 -27.39 5.94 -9.05
N ILE A 503 -27.16 4.93 -9.89
CA ILE A 503 -26.08 4.94 -10.86
C ILE A 503 -26.44 5.85 -12.04
N ASN A 504 -25.39 6.45 -12.58
CA ASN A 504 -25.39 7.12 -13.87
C ASN A 504 -24.08 6.76 -14.59
N SER A 505 -23.92 7.19 -15.84
CA SER A 505 -22.74 6.88 -16.66
C SER A 505 -21.40 7.24 -15.99
N SER A 506 -21.33 8.40 -15.32
CA SER A 506 -20.11 8.84 -14.62
C SER A 506 -19.78 7.94 -13.44
N LYS A 507 -20.78 7.63 -12.60
CA LYS A 507 -20.59 6.74 -11.44
C LYS A 507 -20.24 5.33 -11.85
N PHE A 508 -20.91 4.82 -12.89
CA PHE A 508 -20.64 3.50 -13.45
C PHE A 508 -19.16 3.36 -13.82
N ASP A 509 -18.61 4.35 -14.52
CA ASP A 509 -17.20 4.36 -14.91
C ASP A 509 -16.25 4.37 -13.70
N LYS A 510 -16.53 5.23 -12.70
CA LYS A 510 -15.75 5.31 -11.45
C LYS A 510 -15.80 4.05 -10.60
N ILE A 511 -16.96 3.39 -10.55
CA ILE A 511 -17.12 2.11 -9.85
C ILE A 511 -16.33 1.02 -10.60
N LEU A 512 -16.37 1.00 -11.93
CA LEU A 512 -15.58 0.05 -12.71
C LEU A 512 -14.07 0.26 -12.58
N ASP A 513 -13.59 1.51 -12.57
CA ASP A 513 -12.19 1.81 -12.27
C ASP A 513 -11.78 1.21 -10.91
N ALA A 514 -12.62 1.42 -9.89
CA ALA A 514 -12.38 0.87 -8.56
C ALA A 514 -12.42 -0.68 -8.52
N VAL A 515 -13.29 -1.32 -9.29
CA VAL A 515 -13.31 -2.79 -9.46
C VAL A 515 -11.98 -3.25 -10.06
N VAL A 516 -11.52 -2.61 -11.13
CA VAL A 516 -10.26 -2.98 -11.80
C VAL A 516 -9.08 -2.81 -10.86
N VAL A 517 -8.97 -1.67 -10.18
CA VAL A 517 -7.92 -1.41 -9.18
C VAL A 517 -7.94 -2.46 -8.07
N THR A 518 -9.12 -2.74 -7.50
CA THR A 518 -9.28 -3.73 -6.43
C THR A 518 -8.85 -5.12 -6.88
N MET A 519 -9.25 -5.54 -8.08
CA MET A 519 -8.94 -6.88 -8.59
C MET A 519 -7.48 -7.03 -9.00
N ALA A 520 -6.90 -6.01 -9.61
CA ALA A 520 -5.54 -6.06 -10.17
C ALA A 520 -4.44 -5.77 -9.14
N SER A 521 -4.77 -5.25 -7.97
CA SER A 521 -3.76 -4.82 -6.99
C SER A 521 -3.11 -5.98 -6.23
N TYR A 522 -1.79 -5.91 -6.10
CA TYR A 522 -0.96 -6.80 -5.29
C TYR A 522 0.18 -6.04 -4.61
N PRO A 523 0.59 -6.45 -3.38
CA PRO A 523 1.62 -5.74 -2.64
C PRO A 523 3.01 -5.90 -3.26
N ALA A 524 3.84 -4.86 -3.20
CA ALA A 524 5.21 -4.91 -3.71
C ALA A 524 6.10 -5.89 -2.92
N SER A 525 5.76 -6.16 -1.65
CA SER A 525 6.43 -7.18 -0.83
C SER A 525 6.36 -8.58 -1.44
N ASP A 526 5.42 -8.87 -2.35
CA ASP A 526 5.37 -10.12 -3.11
C ASP A 526 6.55 -10.26 -4.11
N LEU A 527 7.35 -9.21 -4.31
CA LEU A 527 8.43 -9.13 -5.30
C LEU A 527 9.84 -9.01 -4.71
N VAL A 528 9.98 -8.75 -3.41
CA VAL A 528 11.27 -8.36 -2.80
C VAL A 528 11.69 -9.36 -1.72
N SER A 529 12.97 -9.74 -1.74
CA SER A 529 13.56 -10.73 -0.82
C SER A 529 14.63 -10.14 0.12
N ASP A 530 14.97 -8.86 -0.01
CA ASP A 530 16.02 -8.24 0.80
C ASP A 530 15.46 -7.67 2.11
N GLU A 531 15.80 -8.32 3.24
CA GLU A 531 15.45 -7.93 4.62
C GLU A 531 15.92 -6.52 5.01
N ASN A 532 16.84 -5.91 4.26
CA ASN A 532 17.32 -4.54 4.49
C ASN A 532 16.47 -3.47 3.78
N ASN A 533 15.65 -3.85 2.78
CA ASN A 533 14.76 -2.94 2.04
C ASN A 533 13.27 -3.19 2.34
N THR A 534 12.94 -4.19 3.15
CA THR A 534 11.56 -4.55 3.54
C THR A 534 10.81 -3.39 4.19
N MET A 535 11.46 -2.57 5.03
CA MET A 535 10.82 -1.39 5.63
C MET A 535 10.36 -0.33 4.62
N GLN A 536 10.95 -0.26 3.42
CA GLN A 536 10.51 0.65 2.35
C GLN A 536 9.52 -0.01 1.37
N CYS A 537 9.60 -1.34 1.19
CA CYS A 537 8.74 -2.09 0.26
C CYS A 537 7.36 -2.49 0.82
N GLU A 538 7.15 -2.44 2.13
CA GLU A 538 5.84 -2.75 2.75
C GLU A 538 4.75 -1.70 2.48
N ASN A 539 5.12 -0.52 1.98
CA ASN A 539 4.21 0.63 1.97
C ASN A 539 3.51 0.92 0.64
N PHE A 540 3.68 0.10 -0.41
CA PHE A 540 2.98 0.31 -1.69
C PHE A 540 2.65 -0.99 -2.45
N GLN A 541 1.75 -0.86 -3.43
CA GLN A 541 1.21 -1.95 -4.24
C GLN A 541 1.38 -1.63 -5.73
N PHE A 542 1.35 -2.66 -6.57
CA PHE A 542 1.29 -2.55 -8.01
C PHE A 542 -0.01 -3.10 -8.56
N LEU A 543 -0.45 -2.59 -9.70
CA LEU A 543 -1.44 -3.28 -10.52
C LEU A 543 -0.77 -4.29 -11.44
N LEU A 544 -1.41 -5.45 -11.62
CA LEU A 544 -1.02 -6.42 -12.64
C LEU A 544 -1.08 -5.81 -14.04
N THR A 545 -0.18 -6.25 -14.91
CA THR A 545 -0.24 -5.88 -16.33
C THR A 545 -1.51 -6.42 -16.98
N CYS A 546 -1.88 -5.90 -18.16
CA CYS A 546 -3.11 -6.33 -18.82
C CYS A 546 -3.12 -7.84 -19.10
N ASP A 547 -1.96 -8.38 -19.50
CA ASP A 547 -1.81 -9.80 -19.83
C ASP A 547 -1.83 -10.68 -18.58
N GLN A 548 -1.22 -10.22 -17.48
CA GLN A 548 -1.25 -10.92 -16.20
C GLN A 548 -2.66 -10.97 -15.61
N PHE A 549 -3.39 -9.85 -15.65
CA PHE A 549 -4.79 -9.82 -15.26
C PHE A 549 -5.61 -10.77 -16.11
N GLU A 550 -5.45 -10.75 -17.44
CA GLU A 550 -6.21 -11.62 -18.34
C GLU A 550 -5.91 -13.11 -18.10
N LEU A 551 -4.64 -13.46 -17.85
CA LEU A 551 -4.23 -14.81 -17.47
C LEU A 551 -4.99 -15.28 -16.23
N LEU A 552 -4.89 -14.51 -15.13
CA LEU A 552 -5.47 -14.88 -13.86
C LEU A 552 -7.00 -14.82 -13.89
N TRP A 553 -7.58 -13.88 -14.63
CA TRP A 553 -9.03 -13.75 -14.76
C TRP A 553 -9.64 -14.85 -15.61
N THR A 554 -9.14 -15.07 -16.82
CA THR A 554 -9.76 -15.97 -17.80
C THR A 554 -9.40 -17.44 -17.58
N GLN A 555 -8.22 -17.73 -17.02
CA GLN A 555 -7.71 -19.10 -16.85
C GLN A 555 -7.83 -19.65 -15.42
N GLN A 556 -8.45 -18.93 -14.47
CA GLN A 556 -8.52 -19.35 -13.05
C GLN A 556 -9.13 -20.73 -12.77
N PHE A 557 -9.84 -21.33 -13.73
CA PHE A 557 -10.42 -22.68 -13.61
C PHE A 557 -9.73 -23.72 -14.51
N THR A 558 -8.73 -23.31 -15.27
CA THR A 558 -7.92 -24.18 -16.14
C THR A 558 -6.95 -24.97 -15.26
N LYS A 559 -7.16 -26.29 -15.19
CA LYS A 559 -6.39 -27.17 -14.29
C LYS A 559 -4.96 -27.40 -14.77
N GLU A 560 -4.77 -27.62 -16.06
CA GLU A 560 -3.43 -27.71 -16.68
C GLU A 560 -3.24 -26.55 -17.64
N LEU A 561 -2.21 -25.72 -17.42
CA LEU A 561 -1.91 -24.53 -18.22
C LEU A 561 -0.41 -24.31 -18.40
N TRP A 562 -0.03 -23.93 -19.62
CA TRP A 562 1.33 -23.56 -19.99
C TRP A 562 1.36 -22.06 -20.25
N VAL A 563 2.06 -21.32 -19.40
CA VAL A 563 2.19 -19.87 -19.45
C VAL A 563 3.55 -19.52 -20.03
N HIS A 564 3.54 -18.83 -21.16
CA HIS A 564 4.70 -18.35 -21.87
C HIS A 564 4.85 -16.85 -21.65
N GLY A 565 6.07 -16.34 -21.77
CA GLY A 565 6.27 -14.90 -21.88
C GLY A 565 7.74 -14.51 -21.90
N PRO A 566 8.06 -13.32 -22.43
CA PRO A 566 9.43 -12.83 -22.51
C PRO A 566 10.00 -12.50 -21.13
N PRO A 567 11.30 -12.21 -21.04
CA PRO A 567 11.94 -11.79 -19.80
C PRO A 567 11.36 -10.45 -19.35
N GLY A 568 11.07 -10.31 -18.05
CA GLY A 568 10.50 -9.07 -17.53
C GLY A 568 9.00 -8.89 -17.73
N SER A 569 8.28 -9.90 -18.24
CA SER A 569 6.80 -9.91 -18.30
C SER A 569 6.10 -10.27 -16.98
N GLY A 570 6.86 -10.54 -15.92
CA GLY A 570 6.33 -10.85 -14.59
C GLY A 570 5.69 -12.23 -14.44
N LYS A 571 6.20 -13.26 -15.13
CA LYS A 571 5.79 -14.67 -14.98
C LYS A 571 5.72 -15.12 -13.51
N THR A 572 6.79 -14.89 -12.75
CA THR A 572 6.87 -15.24 -11.32
C THR A 572 5.82 -14.50 -10.48
N VAL A 573 5.50 -13.24 -10.83
CA VAL A 573 4.42 -12.48 -10.18
C VAL A 573 3.09 -13.20 -10.37
N ALA A 574 2.76 -13.57 -11.61
CA ALA A 574 1.54 -14.32 -11.89
C ALA A 574 1.51 -15.69 -11.18
N ALA A 575 2.65 -16.38 -11.07
CA ALA A 575 2.77 -17.63 -10.32
C ALA A 575 2.47 -17.45 -8.82
N ILE A 576 3.04 -16.41 -8.18
CA ILE A 576 2.80 -16.09 -6.77
C ILE A 576 1.33 -15.70 -6.55
N GLN A 577 0.75 -14.86 -7.42
CA GLN A 577 -0.66 -14.46 -7.33
C GLN A 577 -1.62 -15.64 -7.50
N LEU A 578 -1.30 -16.61 -8.37
CA LEU A 578 -2.05 -17.87 -8.46
C LEU A 578 -2.00 -18.64 -7.14
N ILE A 579 -0.82 -18.81 -6.53
CA ILE A 579 -0.67 -19.53 -5.27
C ILE A 579 -1.47 -18.84 -4.15
N GLN A 580 -1.40 -17.51 -4.06
CA GLN A 580 -2.20 -16.74 -3.11
C GLN A 580 -3.70 -16.93 -3.33
N GLU A 581 -4.16 -16.99 -4.58
CA GLU A 581 -5.56 -17.27 -4.90
C GLU A 581 -5.97 -18.69 -4.50
N LEU A 582 -5.11 -19.70 -4.68
CA LEU A 582 -5.36 -21.06 -4.21
C LEU A 582 -5.48 -21.11 -2.68
N ARG A 583 -4.60 -20.39 -1.96
CA ARG A 583 -4.67 -20.23 -0.50
C ARG A 583 -5.98 -19.60 -0.07
N ARG A 584 -6.41 -18.54 -0.77
CA ARG A 584 -7.69 -17.87 -0.50
C ARG A 584 -8.89 -18.80 -0.70
N ARG A 585 -8.84 -19.70 -1.69
CA ARG A 585 -9.86 -20.72 -1.95
C ARG A 585 -9.85 -21.89 -0.94
N GLY A 586 -8.99 -21.82 0.08
CA GLY A 586 -8.96 -22.77 1.19
C GLY A 586 -7.85 -23.82 1.10
N CYS A 587 -6.96 -23.76 0.10
CA CYS A 587 -5.81 -24.67 0.07
C CYS A 587 -4.85 -24.35 1.23
N ARG A 588 -4.33 -25.40 1.87
CA ARG A 588 -3.28 -25.30 2.90
C ARG A 588 -1.90 -25.15 2.24
N PRO A 589 -0.91 -24.54 2.91
CA PRO A 589 0.43 -24.38 2.35
C PRO A 589 1.05 -25.72 1.91
N GLU A 590 0.78 -26.81 2.66
CA GLU A 590 1.30 -28.16 2.40
C GLU A 590 0.64 -28.84 1.19
N GLU A 591 -0.47 -28.28 0.69
CA GLU A 591 -1.23 -28.79 -0.47
C GLU A 591 -0.76 -28.18 -1.80
N ILE A 592 0.16 -27.20 -1.74
CA ILE A 592 0.68 -26.47 -2.89
C ILE A 592 2.21 -26.61 -2.90
N VAL A 593 2.78 -26.99 -4.04
CA VAL A 593 4.23 -26.95 -4.24
C VAL A 593 4.60 -26.01 -5.38
N TYR A 594 5.54 -25.10 -5.09
CA TYR A 594 6.26 -24.31 -6.08
C TYR A 594 7.60 -25.00 -6.40
N LEU A 595 7.84 -25.24 -7.68
CA LEU A 595 9.02 -25.93 -8.19
C LEU A 595 9.81 -25.03 -9.14
N ALA A 596 11.12 -24.90 -8.91
CA ALA A 596 12.03 -24.23 -9.82
C ALA A 596 13.40 -24.93 -9.84
N GLU A 597 14.28 -24.55 -10.78
CA GLU A 597 15.68 -25.03 -10.80
C GLU A 597 16.61 -24.06 -10.04
N ASN A 598 16.23 -22.78 -9.89
CA ASN A 598 17.07 -21.75 -9.27
C ASN A 598 16.84 -21.65 -7.75
N HIS A 599 17.89 -21.92 -6.97
CA HIS A 599 17.87 -21.82 -5.50
C HIS A 599 17.51 -20.42 -4.96
N ARG A 600 17.99 -19.33 -5.60
CA ARG A 600 17.67 -17.95 -5.17
C ARG A 600 16.21 -17.63 -5.39
N LEU A 601 15.65 -18.03 -6.55
CA LEU A 601 14.22 -17.92 -6.82
C LEU A 601 13.38 -18.72 -5.83
N CYS A 602 13.79 -19.96 -5.53
CA CYS A 602 13.17 -20.75 -4.47
C CYS A 602 13.24 -20.07 -3.09
N SER A 603 14.34 -19.38 -2.77
CA SER A 603 14.51 -18.69 -1.50
C SER A 603 13.60 -17.47 -1.40
N LEU A 604 13.45 -16.71 -2.49
CA LEU A 604 12.48 -15.61 -2.60
C LEU A 604 11.05 -16.11 -2.33
N VAL A 605 10.61 -17.15 -3.04
CA VAL A 605 9.24 -17.65 -2.87
C VAL A 605 9.01 -18.25 -1.48
N ARG A 606 10.05 -18.85 -0.88
CA ARG A 606 9.99 -19.43 0.47
C ARG A 606 9.79 -18.36 1.55
N HIS A 607 10.29 -17.15 1.35
CA HIS A 607 10.13 -16.05 2.31
C HIS A 607 8.66 -15.67 2.54
N HIS A 608 7.79 -15.81 1.53
CA HIS A 608 6.36 -15.51 1.68
C HIS A 608 5.60 -16.53 2.54
N ASN A 609 6.16 -17.72 2.80
CA ASN A 609 5.53 -18.77 3.61
C ASN A 609 4.09 -19.16 3.16
N ILE A 610 3.83 -19.14 1.84
CA ILE A 610 2.50 -19.42 1.28
C ILE A 610 2.34 -20.84 0.72
N CYS A 611 3.43 -21.58 0.48
CA CYS A 611 3.41 -22.94 -0.08
C CYS A 611 4.71 -23.71 0.22
N LEU A 612 4.74 -25.01 -0.09
CA LEU A 612 5.98 -25.78 -0.14
C LEU A 612 6.84 -25.31 -1.31
N VAL A 613 8.15 -25.14 -1.07
CA VAL A 613 9.08 -24.73 -2.12
C VAL A 613 10.21 -25.75 -2.25
N ALA A 614 10.38 -26.31 -3.44
CA ALA A 614 11.41 -27.29 -3.72
C ALA A 614 12.15 -27.02 -5.04
N GLU A 615 13.43 -27.36 -5.05
CA GLU A 615 14.19 -27.46 -6.28
C GLU A 615 13.85 -28.77 -6.99
N ARG A 616 13.76 -28.77 -8.32
CA ARG A 616 13.44 -29.99 -9.10
C ARG A 616 14.38 -31.14 -8.73
N ARG A 617 15.70 -30.91 -8.67
CA ARG A 617 16.66 -31.96 -8.31
C ARG A 617 16.36 -32.58 -6.94
N LYS A 618 16.05 -31.75 -5.95
CA LYS A 618 15.72 -32.19 -4.60
C LYS A 618 14.43 -33.01 -4.59
N LEU A 619 13.41 -32.58 -5.33
CA LEU A 619 12.18 -33.36 -5.50
C LEU A 619 12.45 -34.75 -6.09
N MET A 620 13.31 -34.83 -7.12
CA MET A 620 13.66 -36.10 -7.76
C MET A 620 14.51 -37.02 -6.88
N ASP A 621 15.34 -36.46 -6.00
CA ASP A 621 16.11 -37.25 -5.06
C ASP A 621 15.23 -37.75 -3.90
N GLU A 622 14.33 -36.91 -3.39
CA GLU A 622 13.37 -37.28 -2.34
C GLU A 622 12.36 -38.33 -2.83
N SER A 623 11.97 -38.31 -4.11
CA SER A 623 11.02 -39.30 -4.67
C SER A 623 11.56 -40.73 -4.75
N LYS A 624 12.87 -40.91 -4.62
CA LYS A 624 13.51 -42.24 -4.49
C LYS A 624 13.34 -42.83 -3.08
N GLN A 625 12.93 -42.03 -2.10
CA GLN A 625 12.77 -42.40 -0.71
C GLN A 625 11.30 -42.22 -0.30
N GLU A 626 10.52 -43.29 -0.41
CA GLU A 626 9.05 -43.26 -0.28
C GLU A 626 8.58 -42.61 1.03
N GLU A 627 9.20 -42.92 2.17
CA GLU A 627 8.83 -42.36 3.47
C GLU A 627 9.03 -40.83 3.54
N ILE A 628 10.16 -40.32 3.01
CA ILE A 628 10.43 -38.87 2.95
C ILE A 628 9.48 -38.20 1.97
N PHE A 629 9.27 -38.81 0.81
CA PHE A 629 8.39 -38.25 -0.22
C PHE A 629 6.95 -38.14 0.28
N LEU A 630 6.41 -39.19 0.90
CA LEU A 630 5.05 -39.20 1.45
C LEU A 630 4.89 -38.24 2.62
N SER A 631 5.86 -38.20 3.54
CA SER A 631 5.79 -37.29 4.69
C SER A 631 5.78 -35.82 4.26
N ARG A 632 6.50 -35.47 3.19
CA ARG A 632 6.64 -34.08 2.73
C ARG A 632 5.63 -33.66 1.67
N TYR A 633 5.33 -34.52 0.71
CA TYR A 633 4.49 -34.20 -0.45
C TYR A 633 3.18 -34.97 -0.50
N GLY A 634 2.87 -35.83 0.49
CA GLY A 634 1.65 -36.64 0.48
C GLY A 634 0.34 -35.83 0.46
N GLN A 635 0.37 -34.60 0.97
CA GLN A 635 -0.79 -33.70 0.97
C GLN A 635 -0.87 -32.82 -0.29
N VAL A 636 0.18 -32.78 -1.12
CA VAL A 636 0.20 -31.93 -2.31
C VAL A 636 -0.91 -32.33 -3.27
N CYS A 637 -1.61 -31.33 -3.79
CA CYS A 637 -2.57 -31.50 -4.88
C CYS A 637 -2.46 -30.37 -5.92
N ASN A 638 -1.68 -29.32 -5.66
CA ASN A 638 -1.44 -28.23 -6.60
C ASN A 638 0.07 -28.05 -6.84
N VAL A 639 0.45 -27.91 -8.10
CA VAL A 639 1.84 -27.81 -8.54
C VAL A 639 2.00 -26.62 -9.47
N VAL A 640 2.85 -25.69 -9.08
CA VAL A 640 3.24 -24.53 -9.89
C VAL A 640 4.73 -24.65 -10.17
N VAL A 641 5.10 -24.67 -11.45
CA VAL A 641 6.49 -24.85 -11.87
C VAL A 641 6.94 -23.61 -12.61
N ASP A 642 8.06 -23.02 -12.20
CA ASP A 642 8.61 -21.80 -12.77
C ASP A 642 9.97 -22.06 -13.41
N GLU A 643 10.32 -21.24 -14.42
CA GLU A 643 11.54 -21.35 -15.20
C GLU A 643 11.77 -22.77 -15.78
N VAL A 644 10.68 -23.41 -16.23
CA VAL A 644 10.66 -24.83 -16.61
C VAL A 644 11.63 -25.14 -17.76
N GLN A 645 11.91 -24.17 -18.61
CA GLN A 645 12.92 -24.29 -19.66
C GLN A 645 14.29 -24.68 -19.11
N ASN A 646 14.62 -24.39 -17.85
CA ASN A 646 15.92 -24.70 -17.23
C ASN A 646 16.05 -26.11 -16.63
N PHE A 647 14.96 -26.89 -16.63
CA PHE A 647 14.88 -28.20 -15.97
C PHE A 647 15.63 -29.27 -16.78
N LYS A 648 16.09 -30.35 -16.13
CA LYS A 648 16.81 -31.44 -16.80
C LYS A 648 16.06 -32.77 -16.64
N ASP A 649 15.99 -33.56 -17.70
CA ASP A 649 15.38 -34.90 -17.71
C ASP A 649 16.30 -36.02 -17.17
N ARG A 650 17.61 -35.77 -17.09
CA ARG A 650 18.60 -36.77 -16.66
C ARG A 650 18.40 -37.37 -15.25
N ASP A 651 17.66 -36.69 -14.38
CA ASP A 651 17.40 -37.17 -13.01
C ASP A 651 16.07 -37.96 -12.91
N GLY A 652 15.40 -38.21 -14.04
CA GLY A 652 14.13 -38.93 -14.15
C GLY A 652 12.99 -38.05 -14.72
N ASP A 653 11.82 -38.67 -14.90
CA ASP A 653 10.63 -38.02 -15.45
C ASP A 653 9.92 -37.14 -14.39
N TRP A 654 10.50 -35.96 -14.18
CA TRP A 654 9.98 -34.97 -13.24
C TRP A 654 8.59 -34.45 -13.67
N TYR A 655 8.29 -34.38 -14.97
CA TYR A 655 7.03 -33.85 -15.47
C TYR A 655 5.88 -34.79 -15.08
N SER A 656 6.05 -36.10 -15.31
CA SER A 656 5.06 -37.08 -14.88
C SER A 656 4.94 -37.14 -13.36
N LEU A 657 6.04 -36.99 -12.62
CA LEU A 657 6.00 -36.93 -11.15
C LEU A 657 5.21 -35.72 -10.65
N ALA A 658 5.47 -34.53 -11.20
CA ALA A 658 4.74 -33.30 -10.89
C ALA A 658 3.26 -33.41 -11.25
N GLY A 659 2.93 -33.95 -12.42
CA GLY A 659 1.54 -34.21 -12.81
C GLY A 659 0.82 -35.20 -11.88
N LYS A 660 1.53 -36.22 -11.39
CA LYS A 660 1.01 -37.15 -10.37
C LYS A 660 0.74 -36.42 -9.05
N LEU A 661 1.64 -35.57 -8.57
CA LEU A 661 1.40 -34.76 -7.37
C LEU A 661 0.14 -33.89 -7.50
N ALA A 662 -0.13 -33.33 -8.68
CA ALA A 662 -1.34 -32.54 -8.92
C ALA A 662 -2.65 -33.37 -8.94
N THR A 663 -2.54 -34.70 -9.08
CA THR A 663 -3.67 -35.62 -9.25
C THR A 663 -3.81 -36.67 -8.14
N GLN A 664 -2.81 -36.86 -7.29
CA GLN A 664 -2.71 -37.99 -6.35
C GLN A 664 -3.83 -38.04 -5.30
N ASN A 665 -4.40 -36.90 -4.94
CA ASN A 665 -5.48 -36.78 -3.96
C ASN A 665 -6.86 -36.55 -4.61
N ALA A 666 -6.97 -36.74 -5.92
CA ALA A 666 -8.20 -36.50 -6.67
C ALA A 666 -9.13 -37.72 -6.64
N GLY A 667 -10.24 -37.62 -5.90
CA GLY A 667 -11.33 -38.63 -5.95
C GLY A 667 -12.21 -38.54 -7.21
N SER A 668 -12.08 -37.49 -8.02
CA SER A 668 -12.74 -37.29 -9.33
C SER A 668 -12.02 -36.21 -10.15
N VAL A 669 -12.26 -36.14 -11.46
CA VAL A 669 -11.67 -35.12 -12.37
C VAL A 669 -12.02 -33.68 -11.94
N LEU A 670 -13.16 -33.49 -11.26
CA LEU A 670 -13.56 -32.20 -10.71
C LEU A 670 -12.77 -31.80 -9.45
N LYS A 671 -12.15 -32.78 -8.77
CA LYS A 671 -11.31 -32.60 -7.57
C LYS A 671 -9.81 -32.59 -7.87
N THR A 672 -9.42 -32.71 -9.14
CA THR A 672 -8.01 -32.55 -9.55
C THR A 672 -7.53 -31.13 -9.22
N GLY A 673 -6.33 -31.01 -8.66
CA GLY A 673 -5.75 -29.71 -8.39
C GLY A 673 -5.08 -29.11 -9.63
N TYR A 674 -4.31 -28.05 -9.43
CA TYR A 674 -3.74 -27.25 -10.51
C TYR A 674 -2.33 -27.71 -10.88
N PHE A 675 -2.00 -27.72 -12.17
CA PHE A 675 -0.66 -27.96 -12.70
C PHE A 675 -0.30 -26.88 -13.73
N TRP A 676 0.38 -25.83 -13.29
CA TRP A 676 0.74 -24.69 -14.12
C TRP A 676 2.24 -24.61 -14.34
N LEU A 677 2.64 -24.42 -15.60
CA LEU A 677 4.03 -24.34 -16.03
C LEU A 677 4.31 -22.94 -16.57
N PHE A 678 5.27 -22.23 -15.99
CA PHE A 678 5.74 -20.93 -16.46
C PHE A 678 7.07 -21.09 -17.19
N MET A 679 7.15 -20.61 -18.43
CA MET A 679 8.34 -20.78 -19.25
C MET A 679 8.63 -19.65 -20.22
N ASP A 680 9.87 -19.60 -20.68
CA ASP A 680 10.37 -18.65 -21.67
C ASP A 680 11.21 -19.38 -22.73
N TYR A 681 10.62 -19.58 -23.92
CA TYR A 681 11.31 -20.27 -25.03
C TYR A 681 12.50 -19.48 -25.57
N SER A 682 12.44 -18.16 -25.49
CA SER A 682 13.51 -17.26 -25.94
C SER A 682 14.72 -17.37 -25.02
N GLN A 683 14.52 -17.71 -23.74
CA GLN A 683 15.61 -17.97 -22.78
C GLN A 683 16.04 -19.45 -22.66
N LYS A 684 15.56 -20.36 -23.51
CA LYS A 684 16.08 -21.74 -23.55
C LYS A 684 17.47 -21.79 -24.19
N VAL A 685 18.49 -21.39 -23.43
CA VAL A 685 19.88 -21.25 -23.88
C VAL A 685 20.51 -22.59 -24.28
N HIS A 686 20.14 -23.69 -23.63
CA HIS A 686 20.81 -24.98 -23.78
C HIS A 686 20.08 -25.91 -24.76
N LYS A 687 20.82 -26.89 -25.30
CA LYS A 687 20.30 -27.91 -26.21
C LYS A 687 19.87 -29.22 -25.53
N PHE A 688 20.07 -29.36 -24.22
CA PHE A 688 19.59 -30.54 -23.50
C PHE A 688 18.05 -30.59 -23.45
N ASN A 689 17.52 -31.79 -23.27
CA ASN A 689 16.10 -31.99 -23.15
C ASN A 689 15.61 -31.58 -21.74
N ALA A 690 14.56 -30.77 -21.71
CA ALA A 690 13.97 -30.30 -20.46
C ALA A 690 13.03 -31.34 -19.83
N GLY A 691 12.76 -32.45 -20.51
CA GLY A 691 11.81 -33.47 -20.06
C GLY A 691 10.35 -33.05 -20.24
N LEU A 692 10.10 -32.11 -21.16
CA LEU A 692 8.77 -31.62 -21.49
C LEU A 692 8.15 -32.44 -22.62
N PRO A 693 6.84 -32.77 -22.54
CA PRO A 693 6.12 -33.35 -23.67
C PRO A 693 5.91 -32.33 -24.80
N ALA A 694 5.45 -32.82 -25.95
CA ALA A 694 5.04 -31.95 -27.06
C ALA A 694 3.91 -30.99 -26.63
N VAL A 695 3.99 -29.74 -27.11
CA VAL A 695 3.04 -28.66 -26.78
C VAL A 695 1.67 -28.85 -27.44
N ILE A 696 1.59 -29.70 -28.48
CA ILE A 696 0.39 -29.95 -29.26
C ILE A 696 -0.74 -30.47 -28.35
N GLY A 697 -1.88 -29.79 -28.39
CA GLY A 697 -3.07 -30.17 -27.60
C GLY A 697 -3.06 -29.70 -26.14
N LYS A 698 -2.07 -28.91 -25.72
CA LYS A 698 -2.02 -28.29 -24.38
C LYS A 698 -2.69 -26.92 -24.37
N ASN A 699 -3.22 -26.52 -23.21
CA ASN A 699 -3.71 -25.15 -23.00
C ASN A 699 -2.52 -24.23 -22.82
N ASN A 700 -2.45 -23.16 -23.61
CA ASN A 700 -1.35 -22.21 -23.60
C ASN A 700 -1.85 -20.78 -23.40
N PHE A 701 -1.08 -19.96 -22.70
CA PHE A 701 -1.31 -18.52 -22.55
C PHE A 701 0.02 -17.78 -22.74
N MET A 702 0.01 -16.61 -23.38
CA MET A 702 1.22 -15.82 -23.66
C MET A 702 1.13 -14.45 -23.00
N LEU A 703 2.11 -14.13 -22.17
CA LEU A 703 2.38 -12.77 -21.71
C LEU A 703 3.25 -12.07 -22.75
N SER A 704 2.96 -10.82 -23.07
CA SER A 704 3.66 -10.02 -24.08
C SER A 704 4.22 -8.70 -23.52
N GLU A 705 3.59 -8.15 -22.49
CA GLU A 705 3.93 -6.86 -21.90
C GLU A 705 5.12 -6.95 -20.91
N VAL A 706 6.22 -6.27 -21.23
CA VAL A 706 7.45 -6.19 -20.42
C VAL A 706 7.50 -4.87 -19.67
N THR A 707 7.84 -4.89 -18.37
CA THR A 707 7.88 -3.69 -17.50
C THR A 707 9.25 -3.44 -16.86
N ARG A 708 10.18 -4.36 -17.07
CA ARG A 708 11.47 -4.40 -16.34
C ARG A 708 12.58 -3.59 -17.02
N HIS A 709 12.55 -3.40 -18.33
CA HIS A 709 13.70 -2.89 -19.08
C HIS A 709 13.48 -1.44 -19.51
N SER A 710 14.52 -0.61 -19.54
CA SER A 710 14.47 0.65 -20.29
C SER A 710 14.26 0.38 -21.78
N ILE A 711 13.81 1.38 -22.53
CA ILE A 711 13.66 1.27 -24.00
C ILE A 711 14.96 0.76 -24.64
N GLU A 712 16.12 1.28 -24.24
CA GLU A 712 17.41 0.92 -24.83
C GLU A 712 17.74 -0.57 -24.64
N ILE A 713 17.51 -1.10 -23.43
CA ILE A 713 17.74 -2.52 -23.13
C ILE A 713 16.70 -3.40 -23.83
N PHE A 714 15.44 -2.99 -23.82
CA PHE A 714 14.37 -3.74 -24.48
C PHE A 714 14.60 -3.83 -26.00
N ASP A 715 14.92 -2.70 -26.64
CA ASP A 715 15.23 -2.63 -28.06
C ASP A 715 16.40 -3.54 -28.39
N PHE A 716 17.52 -3.46 -27.64
CA PHE A 716 18.65 -4.37 -27.82
C PHE A 716 18.24 -5.84 -27.67
N ALA A 717 17.56 -6.19 -26.58
CA ALA A 717 17.13 -7.56 -26.29
C ALA A 717 16.17 -8.11 -27.36
N SER A 718 15.27 -7.27 -27.90
CA SER A 718 14.25 -7.67 -28.88
C SER A 718 14.85 -8.24 -30.17
N HIS A 719 16.05 -7.79 -30.56
CA HIS A 719 16.81 -8.32 -31.70
C HIS A 719 17.18 -9.80 -31.55
N PHE A 720 17.27 -10.28 -30.30
CA PHE A 720 17.62 -11.65 -29.97
C PHE A 720 16.40 -12.51 -29.58
N MET A 721 15.19 -11.93 -29.52
CA MET A 721 13.96 -12.66 -29.14
C MET A 721 13.33 -13.45 -30.30
N ARG A 722 13.62 -13.11 -31.56
CA ARG A 722 13.01 -13.76 -32.74
C ARG A 722 13.82 -15.00 -33.19
N PRO A 723 13.19 -16.15 -33.43
CA PRO A 723 13.84 -17.26 -34.12
C PRO A 723 14.14 -16.88 -35.58
N ARG A 724 15.32 -17.26 -36.10
CA ARG A 724 15.65 -17.10 -37.53
C ARG A 724 14.80 -18.06 -38.37
N ARG A 725 14.25 -17.56 -39.48
CA ARG A 725 13.53 -18.37 -40.50
C ARG A 725 14.39 -19.51 -41.08
N ASP A 726 15.71 -19.40 -41.01
CA ASP A 726 16.65 -20.36 -41.62
C ASP A 726 16.95 -21.60 -40.75
N SER A 727 16.28 -21.78 -39.61
CA SER A 727 16.60 -22.86 -38.65
C SER A 727 15.35 -23.60 -38.18
N LEU A 728 14.49 -24.06 -39.09
CA LEU A 728 13.33 -24.88 -38.72
C LEU A 728 13.13 -26.06 -39.69
N HIS A 729 13.41 -27.26 -39.19
CA HIS A 729 12.67 -28.44 -39.61
C HIS A 729 11.20 -28.25 -39.20
N ALA A 730 10.31 -28.39 -40.17
CA ALA A 730 8.92 -27.94 -40.18
C ALA A 730 7.94 -28.74 -39.29
N VAL A 731 8.23 -28.98 -38.00
CA VAL A 731 7.34 -29.78 -37.13
C VAL A 731 6.88 -29.09 -35.84
N GLU A 732 7.54 -28.03 -35.36
CA GLU A 732 7.13 -27.37 -34.10
C GLU A 732 6.40 -26.02 -34.30
N GLU A 733 6.42 -25.47 -35.52
CA GLU A 733 5.86 -24.14 -35.78
C GLU A 733 4.33 -24.14 -35.95
N SER A 734 3.73 -25.26 -36.38
CA SER A 734 2.30 -25.32 -36.71
C SER A 734 1.35 -25.25 -35.49
N ALA A 735 1.85 -25.45 -34.26
CA ALA A 735 1.05 -25.36 -33.04
C ALA A 735 1.10 -23.97 -32.37
N LEU A 736 2.04 -23.12 -32.76
CA LEU A 736 2.23 -21.76 -32.25
C LEU A 736 1.51 -20.69 -33.09
N THR A 737 0.92 -21.07 -34.23
CA THR A 737 0.24 -20.22 -35.23
C THR A 737 -1.07 -19.54 -34.76
N LYS A 738 -1.35 -19.51 -33.45
CA LYS A 738 -2.45 -18.72 -32.88
C LYS A 738 -2.00 -17.64 -31.88
N VAL A 739 -0.70 -17.45 -31.68
CA VAL A 739 -0.16 -16.61 -30.61
C VAL A 739 0.64 -15.43 -31.21
N ASP A 740 -0.07 -14.53 -31.88
CA ASP A 740 0.47 -13.32 -32.53
C ASP A 740 0.61 -12.13 -31.56
N SER A 741 1.16 -12.33 -30.36
CA SER A 741 1.46 -11.20 -29.45
C SER A 741 2.96 -10.98 -29.39
N ILE A 742 3.45 -10.07 -30.24
CA ILE A 742 4.85 -9.62 -30.24
C ILE A 742 5.16 -8.98 -28.87
N PRO A 743 6.29 -9.32 -28.22
CA PRO A 743 6.72 -8.64 -27.00
C PRO A 743 6.69 -7.13 -27.16
N LYS A 744 6.14 -6.42 -26.17
CA LYS A 744 6.04 -4.96 -26.16
C LYS A 744 6.49 -4.42 -24.82
N LEU A 745 7.06 -3.22 -24.83
CA LEU A 745 7.36 -2.50 -23.60
C LEU A 745 6.09 -1.81 -23.08
N GLY A 746 5.79 -1.99 -21.80
CA GLY A 746 4.58 -1.45 -21.15
C GLY A 746 4.68 0.03 -20.75
N HIS A 747 5.85 0.66 -20.93
CA HIS A 747 6.12 2.05 -20.55
C HIS A 747 7.09 2.69 -21.56
N ASP A 748 7.31 3.99 -21.43
CA ASP A 748 8.16 4.81 -22.32
C ASP A 748 9.49 5.28 -21.67
N TYR A 749 9.84 4.71 -20.51
CA TYR A 749 11.08 5.03 -19.79
C TYR A 749 12.36 4.84 -20.61
N ARG A 750 13.21 5.87 -20.59
CA ARG A 750 14.58 5.87 -21.14
C ARG A 750 15.58 6.05 -20.02
N SER A 751 16.61 5.19 -19.98
CA SER A 751 17.72 5.38 -19.03
C SER A 751 18.69 6.45 -19.52
N GLY A 752 18.67 6.78 -20.82
CA GLY A 752 19.68 7.61 -21.47
C GLY A 752 21.04 6.91 -21.59
N LYS A 753 21.15 5.64 -21.19
CA LYS A 753 22.35 4.81 -21.25
C LYS A 753 22.15 3.77 -22.34
N GLY A 754 23.07 3.72 -23.30
CA GLY A 754 23.05 2.71 -24.36
C GLY A 754 23.51 1.33 -23.87
N VAL A 755 23.52 0.37 -24.78
CA VAL A 755 24.23 -0.90 -24.57
C VAL A 755 25.65 -0.75 -25.08
N ASP A 756 26.61 -0.73 -24.16
CA ASP A 756 28.03 -0.57 -24.50
C ASP A 756 28.67 -1.92 -24.77
N ILE A 757 29.29 -2.10 -25.95
CA ILE A 757 30.01 -3.32 -26.31
C ILE A 757 31.49 -2.99 -26.50
N LEU A 758 32.28 -3.31 -25.47
CA LEU A 758 33.69 -3.00 -25.37
C LEU A 758 34.54 -4.21 -25.75
N SER A 759 35.65 -3.97 -26.47
CA SER A 759 36.69 -4.97 -26.65
C SER A 759 37.95 -4.56 -25.90
N CYS A 760 38.60 -5.51 -25.24
CA CYS A 760 39.87 -5.31 -24.54
C CYS A 760 40.73 -6.57 -24.58
N ASN A 761 42.03 -6.43 -24.34
CA ASN A 761 42.91 -7.60 -24.22
C ASN A 761 42.61 -8.37 -22.93
N GLU A 762 42.98 -9.65 -22.89
CA GLU A 762 42.76 -10.48 -21.70
C GLU A 762 43.49 -9.95 -20.46
N ALA A 763 44.68 -9.36 -20.64
CA ALA A 763 45.43 -8.69 -19.57
C ALA A 763 44.75 -7.41 -19.05
N GLU A 764 43.85 -6.80 -19.84
CA GLU A 764 43.23 -5.51 -19.53
C GLU A 764 41.86 -5.65 -18.86
N ILE A 765 41.25 -6.85 -18.86
CA ILE A 765 39.90 -7.10 -18.30
C ILE A 765 39.74 -6.49 -16.91
N ARG A 766 40.72 -6.70 -16.01
CA ARG A 766 40.66 -6.17 -14.64
C ARG A 766 40.59 -4.64 -14.63
N SER A 767 41.46 -3.98 -15.41
CA SER A 767 41.48 -2.50 -15.50
C SER A 767 40.19 -1.95 -16.11
N THR A 768 39.62 -2.63 -17.11
CA THR A 768 38.37 -2.26 -17.76
C THR A 768 37.19 -2.39 -16.81
N ILE A 769 37.09 -3.49 -16.07
CA ILE A 769 36.06 -3.68 -15.04
C ILE A 769 36.17 -2.57 -13.99
N GLY A 770 37.38 -2.26 -13.51
CA GLY A 770 37.60 -1.19 -12.53
C GLY A 770 37.10 0.17 -13.01
N LYS A 771 37.42 0.55 -14.26
CA LYS A 771 36.94 1.80 -14.87
C LYS A 771 35.41 1.85 -14.97
N ILE A 772 34.78 0.75 -15.41
CA ILE A 772 33.32 0.68 -15.54
C ILE A 772 32.66 0.80 -14.16
N LEU A 773 33.13 0.03 -13.17
CA LEU A 773 32.59 0.08 -11.81
C LEU A 773 32.71 1.47 -11.20
N GLN A 774 33.89 2.09 -11.29
CA GLN A 774 34.10 3.46 -10.80
C GLN A 774 33.15 4.45 -11.47
N ALA A 775 33.00 4.39 -12.79
CA ALA A 775 32.07 5.24 -13.52
C ALA A 775 30.60 5.02 -13.11
N LEU A 776 30.18 3.77 -12.84
CA LEU A 776 28.81 3.48 -12.38
C LEU A 776 28.56 4.03 -10.97
N LEU A 777 29.52 3.84 -10.06
CA LEU A 777 29.43 4.30 -8.68
C LEU A 777 29.46 5.84 -8.59
N GLN A 778 30.32 6.51 -9.37
CA GLN A 778 30.36 7.97 -9.48
C GLN A 778 29.05 8.56 -10.07
N ASN A 779 28.37 7.80 -10.93
CA ASN A 779 27.04 8.16 -11.43
C ASN A 779 25.91 7.85 -10.42
N GLY A 780 26.25 7.52 -9.17
CA GLY A 780 25.30 7.36 -8.06
C GLY A 780 24.66 5.99 -7.92
N LEU A 781 25.14 4.96 -8.63
CA LEU A 781 24.67 3.58 -8.40
C LEU A 781 25.31 3.01 -7.12
N HIS A 782 24.55 2.24 -6.36
CA HIS A 782 25.08 1.48 -5.23
C HIS A 782 25.67 0.15 -5.73
N GLU A 783 26.65 -0.43 -5.01
CA GLU A 783 27.25 -1.73 -5.38
C GLU A 783 26.23 -2.86 -5.50
N ASN A 784 25.20 -2.83 -4.65
CA ASN A 784 24.09 -3.78 -4.68
C ASN A 784 23.21 -3.65 -5.93
N ASP A 785 23.28 -2.56 -6.68
CA ASP A 785 22.55 -2.35 -7.93
C ASP A 785 23.32 -2.81 -9.17
N ILE A 786 24.50 -3.42 -8.97
CA ILE A 786 25.40 -3.87 -10.03
C ILE A 786 25.62 -5.38 -9.93
N ALA A 787 25.60 -6.07 -11.07
CA ALA A 787 26.10 -7.44 -11.16
C ALA A 787 27.06 -7.62 -12.35
N ILE A 788 28.07 -8.46 -12.14
CA ILE A 788 29.02 -8.89 -13.17
C ILE A 788 28.70 -10.34 -13.53
N LEU A 789 28.36 -10.58 -14.80
CA LEU A 789 27.92 -11.88 -15.28
C LEU A 789 28.90 -12.48 -16.27
N VAL A 790 29.31 -13.73 -16.01
CA VAL A 790 30.22 -14.50 -16.88
C VAL A 790 29.51 -15.65 -17.59
N GLY A 791 30.04 -16.09 -18.72
CA GLY A 791 29.51 -17.24 -19.47
C GLY A 791 29.84 -18.60 -18.85
N LYS A 792 31.09 -18.82 -18.42
CA LYS A 792 31.57 -20.13 -17.93
C LYS A 792 31.95 -20.04 -16.46
N ARG A 793 31.68 -21.12 -15.71
CA ARG A 793 32.00 -21.19 -14.27
C ARG A 793 33.50 -21.02 -13.99
N LYS A 794 34.38 -21.46 -14.89
CA LYS A 794 35.83 -21.26 -14.78
C LYS A 794 36.24 -19.78 -14.79
N ASP A 795 35.45 -18.93 -15.46
CA ASP A 795 35.75 -17.50 -15.56
C ASP A 795 35.25 -16.76 -14.31
N LEU A 796 34.32 -17.37 -13.55
CA LEU A 796 33.74 -16.81 -12.33
C LEU A 796 34.78 -16.55 -11.26
N GLU A 797 35.59 -17.56 -10.93
CA GLU A 797 36.62 -17.46 -9.88
C GLU A 797 37.68 -16.42 -10.25
N ARG A 798 38.06 -16.37 -11.53
CA ARG A 798 39.01 -15.40 -12.05
C ARG A 798 38.47 -13.96 -11.98
N VAL A 799 37.24 -13.74 -12.44
CA VAL A 799 36.62 -12.41 -12.42
C VAL A 799 36.31 -11.97 -10.99
N GLN A 800 35.85 -12.86 -10.12
CA GLN A 800 35.64 -12.56 -8.69
C GLN A 800 36.95 -12.12 -8.02
N SER A 801 38.05 -12.81 -8.29
CA SER A 801 39.37 -12.43 -7.76
C SER A 801 39.79 -11.06 -8.28
N ALA A 802 39.62 -10.81 -9.59
CA ALA A 802 39.91 -9.51 -10.18
C ALA A 802 39.09 -8.37 -9.57
N VAL A 803 37.81 -8.61 -9.25
CA VAL A 803 36.91 -7.63 -8.61
C VAL A 803 37.32 -7.35 -7.17
N ASN A 804 37.66 -8.38 -6.40
CA ASN A 804 38.09 -8.23 -5.00
C ASN A 804 39.41 -7.45 -4.87
N GLU A 805 40.24 -7.44 -5.91
CA GLU A 805 41.52 -6.73 -5.94
C GLU A 805 41.40 -5.29 -6.51
N ILE A 806 40.21 -4.84 -6.94
CA ILE A 806 39.99 -3.45 -7.37
C ILE A 806 39.76 -2.59 -6.14
N ASP A 807 40.64 -1.63 -5.91
CA ASP A 807 40.44 -0.61 -4.88
C ASP A 807 39.48 0.46 -5.40
N LEU A 808 38.22 0.42 -4.94
CA LEU A 808 37.18 1.37 -5.34
C LEU A 808 37.31 2.73 -4.61
N SER A 809 38.33 2.91 -3.75
CA SER A 809 38.51 4.12 -2.93
C SER A 809 39.44 5.18 -3.51
N SER A 810 40.07 4.96 -4.67
CA SER A 810 41.02 5.91 -5.26
C SER A 810 40.40 6.77 -6.37
N ASP A 811 40.22 8.06 -6.10
CA ASP A 811 39.95 9.08 -7.11
C ASP A 811 41.20 9.29 -7.99
N GLN A 812 41.15 8.82 -9.24
CA GLN A 812 42.09 9.26 -10.28
C GLN A 812 41.31 9.91 -11.43
N GLU A 813 41.60 11.18 -11.67
CA GLU A 813 41.07 11.99 -12.78
C GLU A 813 41.42 11.37 -14.13
N PHE A 814 40.45 11.18 -15.04
CA PHE A 814 40.76 10.86 -16.44
C PHE A 814 39.76 11.42 -17.47
N GLU A 815 40.33 11.67 -18.65
CA GLU A 815 39.83 12.38 -19.83
C GLU A 815 38.54 11.82 -20.45
N GLN A 816 37.70 12.75 -20.93
CA GLN A 816 36.42 12.49 -21.59
C GLN A 816 36.58 11.76 -22.93
N PHE A 817 35.81 10.69 -23.13
CA PHE A 817 35.55 10.13 -24.46
C PHE A 817 34.68 11.11 -25.27
N GLU A 818 35.21 11.64 -26.38
CA GLU A 818 34.48 12.53 -27.30
C GLU A 818 33.27 11.83 -27.94
N HIS A 819 32.07 12.30 -27.61
CA HIS A 819 30.88 12.12 -28.42
C HIS A 819 30.88 13.15 -29.57
N ARG A 820 30.96 12.69 -30.82
CA ARG A 820 30.48 13.48 -31.95
C ARG A 820 28.96 13.54 -31.91
N SER A 821 28.42 14.61 -31.35
CA SER A 821 27.03 15.03 -31.56
C SER A 821 26.96 16.55 -31.56
N SER A 822 26.40 17.07 -32.63
CA SER A 822 26.30 18.49 -32.99
C SER A 822 25.48 19.33 -32.01
N ASN A 823 26.06 20.46 -31.61
CA ASN A 823 25.48 21.72 -31.12
C ASN A 823 23.99 21.73 -30.70
N VAL A 824 23.73 21.93 -29.39
CA VAL A 824 22.77 22.93 -28.88
C VAL A 824 23.26 23.45 -27.53
N SER A 825 23.31 24.77 -27.41
CA SER A 825 23.71 25.57 -26.24
C SER A 825 22.63 25.67 -25.15
N GLY A 826 23.04 25.73 -23.88
CA GLY A 826 22.36 26.60 -22.89
C GLY A 826 22.13 26.07 -21.48
N LEU A 827 22.80 26.72 -20.51
CA LEU A 827 22.39 26.99 -19.11
C LEU A 827 22.65 25.93 -18.02
N ARG A 828 23.60 26.26 -17.13
CA ARG A 828 23.80 25.74 -15.76
C ARG A 828 22.84 26.45 -14.78
N PRO A 829 22.61 25.85 -13.60
CA PRO A 829 22.96 26.58 -12.37
C PRO A 829 23.74 25.73 -11.35
N CYS A 830 24.65 26.42 -10.64
CA CYS A 830 25.47 25.95 -9.52
C CYS A 830 24.64 25.66 -8.27
N PHE A 831 25.02 24.66 -7.47
CA PHE A 831 25.00 24.74 -6.00
C PHE A 831 26.06 23.81 -5.38
N SER A 832 26.98 24.41 -4.63
CA SER A 832 27.97 23.76 -3.78
C SER A 832 27.50 23.83 -2.32
N MET A 833 27.52 22.72 -1.59
CA MET A 833 27.64 22.74 -0.13
C MET A 833 28.57 21.62 0.31
N GLY A 834 29.68 22.02 0.92
CA GLY A 834 30.62 21.11 1.57
C GLY A 834 30.15 20.73 2.96
N THR A 835 30.49 19.52 3.39
CA THR A 835 30.43 19.11 4.79
C THR A 835 31.72 18.40 5.14
N SER A 836 32.38 18.93 6.16
CA SER A 836 33.61 18.47 6.77
C SER A 836 33.30 17.44 7.86
N ASN A 837 33.94 16.28 7.78
CA ASN A 837 33.97 15.24 8.81
C ASN A 837 34.65 15.72 10.10
N SER A 838 34.12 15.29 11.24
CA SER A 838 34.91 15.15 12.47
C SER A 838 34.56 13.85 13.18
N ASN A 839 35.57 12.99 13.30
CA ASN A 839 35.57 11.74 14.05
C ASN A 839 35.69 12.03 15.55
N LEU A 840 34.99 11.27 16.38
CA LEU A 840 35.30 11.14 17.81
C LEU A 840 35.04 9.69 18.27
N SER A 841 36.15 9.03 18.58
CA SER A 841 36.33 7.68 19.14
C SER A 841 36.15 7.66 20.65
N LEU A 842 35.68 6.53 21.24
CA LEU A 842 36.00 6.01 22.59
C LEU A 842 35.30 4.64 22.78
N SER A 843 35.98 3.50 22.57
CA SER A 843 36.72 2.67 23.55
C SER A 843 35.86 1.66 24.32
N GLU A 844 35.92 0.39 23.90
CA GLU A 844 35.35 -0.77 24.59
C GLU A 844 36.37 -1.42 25.54
N LYS A 845 35.91 -1.86 26.72
CA LYS A 845 36.64 -2.74 27.64
C LYS A 845 36.12 -4.17 27.53
N LYS A 846 37.05 -5.11 27.30
CA LYS A 846 36.85 -6.58 27.27
C LYS A 846 36.49 -7.16 28.64
N GLN A 847 35.54 -8.09 28.66
CA GLN A 847 35.57 -9.26 29.55
C GLN A 847 35.04 -10.48 28.78
N GLN A 848 35.84 -11.55 28.79
CA GLN A 848 35.62 -12.82 28.11
C GLN A 848 34.72 -13.72 28.95
N GLU A 849 33.68 -14.29 28.36
CA GLU A 849 33.16 -15.60 28.72
C GLU A 849 32.82 -16.38 27.44
N THR A 850 33.24 -17.64 27.44
CA THR A 850 33.30 -18.62 26.37
C THR A 850 31.92 -19.13 25.95
N ASN A 851 31.59 -19.09 24.65
CA ASN A 851 30.61 -19.98 24.03
C ASN A 851 30.90 -20.12 22.52
N GLU A 852 30.90 -21.36 22.04
CA GLU A 852 30.95 -21.72 20.62
C GLU A 852 29.76 -21.08 19.88
N ILE A 853 30.03 -20.04 19.09
CA ILE A 853 29.06 -19.45 18.16
C ILE A 853 29.65 -19.62 16.76
N ARG A 854 28.94 -20.39 15.93
CA ARG A 854 29.12 -20.40 14.47
C ARG A 854 29.02 -18.96 13.99
N GLU A 855 30.12 -18.43 13.46
CA GLU A 855 30.17 -17.10 12.86
C GLU A 855 29.08 -16.95 11.79
N CYS A 856 28.09 -16.10 12.07
CA CYS A 856 27.26 -15.50 11.04
C CYS A 856 28.14 -14.52 10.24
N PRO A 857 28.14 -14.56 8.89
CA PRO A 857 28.93 -13.62 8.11
C PRO A 857 28.40 -12.19 8.28
N ARG A 858 29.30 -11.27 8.59
CA ARG A 858 29.07 -9.82 8.53
C ARG A 858 28.58 -9.43 7.14
N GLY A 859 27.66 -8.47 7.07
CA GLY A 859 27.00 -8.03 5.83
C GLY A 859 27.99 -7.62 4.74
N ASN A 860 27.85 -8.24 3.56
CA ASN A 860 28.65 -7.93 2.38
C ASN A 860 27.98 -6.80 1.57
N ASN A 861 28.47 -5.57 1.73
CA ASN A 861 28.41 -4.57 0.65
C ASN A 861 29.46 -4.99 -0.39
N SER A 862 29.05 -5.70 -1.43
CA SER A 862 29.94 -6.11 -2.52
C SER A 862 29.17 -6.32 -3.81
N VAL A 863 29.73 -5.85 -4.94
CA VAL A 863 29.22 -6.14 -6.29
C VAL A 863 29.08 -7.65 -6.50
N SER A 864 27.90 -8.08 -6.94
CA SER A 864 27.64 -9.51 -7.16
C SER A 864 28.31 -10.01 -8.45
N VAL A 865 29.08 -11.10 -8.37
CA VAL A 865 29.65 -11.77 -9.54
C VAL A 865 29.05 -13.17 -9.66
N ASP A 866 28.50 -13.49 -10.83
CA ASP A 866 27.82 -14.77 -11.04
C ASP A 866 27.88 -15.24 -12.50
N THR A 867 27.41 -16.46 -12.78
CA THR A 867 27.17 -16.88 -14.16
C THR A 867 25.79 -16.42 -14.63
N VAL A 868 25.63 -16.15 -15.92
CA VAL A 868 24.31 -15.80 -16.51
C VAL A 868 23.24 -16.84 -16.14
N LYS A 869 23.64 -18.12 -16.04
CA LYS A 869 22.73 -19.22 -15.70
C LYS A 869 22.24 -19.18 -14.24
N SER A 870 23.14 -19.02 -13.28
CA SER A 870 22.78 -18.95 -11.84
C SER A 870 22.05 -17.65 -11.49
N PHE A 871 22.22 -16.61 -12.31
CA PHE A 871 21.48 -15.35 -12.21
C PHE A 871 20.10 -15.39 -12.91
N SER A 872 19.64 -16.54 -13.42
CA SER A 872 18.31 -16.65 -14.05
C SER A 872 17.19 -16.31 -13.06
N GLY A 873 16.10 -15.73 -13.55
CA GLY A 873 15.04 -15.13 -12.73
C GLY A 873 15.37 -13.80 -12.04
N LEU A 874 16.65 -13.41 -11.91
CA LEU A 874 17.08 -12.18 -11.21
C LEU A 874 17.46 -11.05 -12.18
N ASP A 875 17.62 -9.84 -11.65
CA ASP A 875 18.02 -8.62 -12.35
C ASP A 875 18.70 -7.59 -11.43
N LYS A 876 19.35 -6.58 -12.03
CA LYS A 876 20.00 -5.43 -11.37
C LYS A 876 19.84 -4.17 -12.21
N ALA A 877 20.09 -2.98 -11.63
CA ALA A 877 20.03 -1.73 -12.37
C ALA A 877 21.06 -1.73 -13.52
N ALA A 878 22.30 -2.14 -13.20
CA ALA A 878 23.37 -2.28 -14.16
C ALA A 878 23.93 -3.72 -14.20
N ILE A 879 24.20 -4.20 -15.42
CA ILE A 879 24.86 -5.50 -15.65
C ILE A 879 26.14 -5.29 -16.47
N ILE A 880 27.21 -5.96 -16.05
CA ILE A 880 28.47 -6.05 -16.78
C ILE A 880 28.65 -7.50 -17.23
N GLY A 881 28.46 -7.79 -18.51
CA GLY A 881 28.71 -9.10 -19.09
C GLY A 881 30.17 -9.26 -19.50
N ILE A 882 30.88 -10.26 -18.99
CA ILE A 882 32.30 -10.52 -19.34
C ILE A 882 32.40 -11.78 -20.19
N ASN A 883 33.01 -11.64 -21.37
CA ASN A 883 33.26 -12.70 -22.36
C ASN A 883 32.02 -13.61 -22.52
N PRO A 884 30.91 -13.10 -23.10
CA PRO A 884 29.66 -13.84 -23.22
C PRO A 884 29.74 -14.91 -24.34
N GLU A 885 30.65 -15.87 -24.20
CA GLU A 885 30.85 -16.95 -25.15
C GLU A 885 30.18 -18.24 -24.68
N VAL A 886 29.56 -18.93 -25.63
CA VAL A 886 28.99 -20.26 -25.42
C VAL A 886 29.62 -21.27 -26.38
N ASN A 887 29.65 -22.55 -25.98
CA ASN A 887 29.90 -23.62 -26.93
C ASN A 887 28.62 -23.82 -27.76
N GLU A 888 28.66 -23.41 -29.02
CA GLU A 888 27.50 -23.46 -29.93
C GLU A 888 27.01 -24.88 -30.24
N GLU A 889 27.82 -25.91 -29.99
CA GLU A 889 27.36 -27.31 -30.07
C GLU A 889 26.33 -27.62 -28.98
N ASN A 890 26.40 -26.94 -27.83
CA ASN A 890 25.65 -27.25 -26.62
C ASN A 890 24.65 -26.16 -26.20
N ALA A 891 24.81 -24.94 -26.71
CA ALA A 891 23.99 -23.78 -26.36
C ALA A 891 23.80 -22.82 -27.55
N ASP A 892 22.73 -22.04 -27.51
CA ASP A 892 22.40 -21.02 -28.50
C ASP A 892 22.97 -19.66 -28.08
N PHE A 893 23.81 -19.08 -28.95
CA PHE A 893 24.47 -17.79 -28.70
C PHE A 893 23.47 -16.64 -28.55
N ASN A 894 22.46 -16.55 -29.42
CA ASN A 894 21.49 -15.44 -29.40
C ASN A 894 20.66 -15.49 -28.12
N LYS A 895 20.21 -16.69 -27.73
CA LYS A 895 19.47 -16.88 -26.48
C LYS A 895 20.32 -16.59 -25.25
N PHE A 896 21.63 -16.89 -25.32
CA PHE A 896 22.55 -16.53 -24.25
C PHE A 896 22.68 -15.00 -24.09
N ILE A 897 22.87 -14.27 -25.18
CA ILE A 897 22.91 -12.79 -25.16
C ILE A 897 21.60 -12.20 -24.67
N LEU A 898 20.45 -12.73 -25.12
CA LEU A 898 19.14 -12.34 -24.59
C LEU A 898 19.04 -12.57 -23.08
N SER A 899 19.48 -13.74 -22.60
CA SER A 899 19.45 -14.05 -21.18
C SER A 899 20.33 -13.10 -20.37
N LEU A 900 21.51 -12.72 -20.88
CA LEU A 900 22.40 -11.72 -20.28
C LEU A 900 21.74 -10.33 -20.26
N ALA A 901 21.28 -9.84 -21.41
CA ALA A 901 20.71 -8.51 -21.55
C ALA A 901 19.48 -8.30 -20.67
N SER A 902 18.64 -9.33 -20.58
CA SER A 902 17.40 -9.28 -19.79
C SER A 902 17.59 -9.13 -18.27
N ARG A 903 18.85 -9.24 -17.77
CA ARG A 903 19.20 -9.01 -16.35
C ARG A 903 19.44 -7.55 -16.05
N ALA A 904 19.62 -6.70 -17.06
CA ALA A 904 19.82 -5.27 -16.90
C ALA A 904 18.47 -4.56 -16.90
N ARG A 905 18.24 -3.66 -15.94
CA ARG A 905 17.08 -2.76 -15.97
C ARG A 905 17.36 -1.50 -16.78
N ASP A 906 18.52 -0.87 -16.57
CA ASP A 906 18.81 0.47 -17.07
C ASP A 906 20.13 0.58 -17.82
N ASN A 907 21.13 -0.24 -17.47
CA ASN A 907 22.46 -0.19 -18.10
C ASN A 907 23.04 -1.59 -18.35
N LEU A 908 23.56 -1.82 -19.55
CA LEU A 908 24.22 -3.06 -19.94
C LEU A 908 25.55 -2.74 -20.61
N VAL A 909 26.63 -3.24 -20.00
CA VAL A 909 27.98 -3.17 -20.57
C VAL A 909 28.43 -4.60 -20.88
N ILE A 910 28.82 -4.88 -22.11
CA ILE A 910 29.37 -6.16 -22.54
C ILE A 910 30.85 -5.97 -22.85
N VAL A 911 31.72 -6.64 -22.11
CA VAL A 911 33.18 -6.66 -22.34
C VAL A 911 33.55 -8.00 -22.96
N THR A 912 34.24 -7.97 -24.11
CA THR A 912 34.71 -9.17 -24.80
C THR A 912 36.19 -9.07 -25.17
N THR A 913 36.92 -10.17 -25.05
CA THR A 913 38.31 -10.29 -25.55
C THR A 913 38.40 -10.71 -27.00
N SER A 914 37.26 -10.97 -27.66
CA SER A 914 37.19 -11.37 -29.06
C SER A 914 36.44 -10.32 -29.88
N ASP A 915 37.14 -9.70 -30.83
CA ASP A 915 36.55 -8.78 -31.81
C ASP A 915 35.55 -9.50 -32.73
N GLU A 916 35.72 -10.80 -32.95
CA GLU A 916 34.76 -11.61 -33.70
C GLU A 916 33.42 -11.69 -32.95
N VAL A 917 33.45 -11.96 -31.64
CA VAL A 917 32.26 -11.98 -30.78
C VAL A 917 31.62 -10.60 -30.71
N LYS A 918 32.41 -9.53 -30.56
CA LYS A 918 31.92 -8.14 -30.61
C LYS A 918 31.17 -7.86 -31.90
N ASN A 919 31.80 -8.13 -33.04
CA ASN A 919 31.22 -7.91 -34.35
C ASN A 919 29.96 -8.77 -34.56
N LYS A 920 29.91 -9.99 -34.03
CA LYS A 920 28.72 -10.85 -34.07
C LYS A 920 27.54 -10.24 -33.32
N ILE A 921 27.75 -9.77 -32.09
CA ILE A 921 26.71 -9.10 -31.28
C ILE A 921 26.24 -7.83 -31.97
N VAL A 922 27.15 -6.97 -32.42
CA VAL A 922 26.82 -5.71 -33.09
C VAL A 922 26.04 -5.96 -34.38
N ARG A 923 26.50 -6.88 -35.23
CA ARG A 923 25.78 -7.23 -36.47
C ARG A 923 24.34 -7.65 -36.16
N GLN A 924 24.16 -8.56 -35.20
CA GLN A 924 22.84 -9.06 -34.81
C GLN A 924 21.93 -7.99 -34.20
N ALA A 925 22.48 -7.08 -33.39
CA ALA A 925 21.75 -5.95 -32.83
C ALA A 925 21.36 -4.89 -33.88
N THR A 926 21.94 -4.92 -35.09
CA THR A 926 21.65 -3.96 -36.17
C THR A 926 20.81 -4.52 -37.33
N THR A 927 20.55 -5.83 -37.41
CA THR A 927 20.10 -6.49 -38.66
C THR A 927 18.60 -6.36 -39.03
N ASN A 928 17.81 -5.43 -38.47
CA ASN A 928 16.38 -5.29 -38.81
C ASN A 928 15.95 -3.86 -39.24
N LEU A 929 16.87 -2.99 -39.66
CA LEU A 929 16.54 -1.64 -40.15
C LEU A 929 16.09 -1.60 -41.63
N THR A 930 15.98 -2.73 -42.33
CA THR A 930 15.73 -2.75 -43.79
C THR A 930 14.74 -3.81 -44.32
N ASP A 931 13.91 -4.43 -43.49
CA ASP A 931 12.83 -5.33 -43.96
C ASP A 931 11.44 -4.93 -43.46
#